data_AF-A0A1N7BLS0-F1
#
_entry.id   AF-A0A1N7BLS0-F1
#
_cell.length_a   1.000
_cell.length_b   1.000
_cell.length_c   1.000
_cell.angle_alpha   90.00
_cell.angle_beta   90.00
_cell.angle_gamma   90.00
#
_symmetry.space_group_name_H-M   'P 1'
#
loop_
_entity.id
_entity.type
_entity.pdbx_description
1 polymer ?
#
loop_
_entity_poly.entity_id
_entity_poly.type
_entity_poly.pdbx_seq_one_letter_code
_entity_poly.pdbx_strand_id
1 'polypeptide(L)'
;MRRRTFLSALATATASAPITAQLSSEVRAASGQISPVECYSAASFTNASGGELTDSSVIAVWAEDTATNNDGDGNGDATIYSSGTPIPVVTAESNVVAFGSMLVEDSTNWQQGNEEFVLNTWDDELGGSGTVLWDNGHGQYYSLGKFSNFESYAEDNGYTVTGTSNLTGNLGSADAVVITSPTQSFTNSELSDLSNFVASGGSVFLHGQSDYSDYDETANMNDIASYLGLSFRFNDDEVLDTTNNGGADYAPLTDQFNTSFDYFADRTGLGLDKDKTYTVDVTEVTDGDTATVEFSDGSTESIRILGIDTPEKAANSSAERVQEWEGIESLDYLGTWGSNATTYATGELDGKTVDLSFDSEEPVRDAFGRVLGYIHYDADGSGTRDDFYNRNAVRDGFARVYGSGFGYHDSFWSAEDTARSNGTNVWGQSDPENTTEIRNRAVDDLFFPTTASVVTSTGGVADSRVPVYAESTATQNGGYSYSGDIPLAAVDESTNVAMLGSPLIDEGYESGEGFAVDTAGYENFVFLTNLIDYLTEATGDVLIDGGHGQFSAGYALSNDDAAYYQRFLEGVGISFEQSNSLDTFDLSRWRAVVVTTPADSFTQAEIDALSSFAADGGAVILVGAGTAPSGARTNLNDLASGLGSDLRLNDDQVTDGSNNVNGDSAIPTTTAFDTTFPLFEAYDGSLGGGDGGDDGDSGELVVAEIHEDAEGDDTNNLNDEYVVFENTGSGDLDLTGWYVQDEVEKTYSFPSGFTLGAGEQVTLHTGTGTDTQTDLYWGNTGSAVWNNGGDTVYVYDDSDSQYLSESY
;
A
#
# COMPACT_ATOMS: atom_id res chain seq x y z
N MET A 1 0.88 3.25 -0.28
CA MET A 1 0.49 3.56 1.11
C MET A 1 0.35 2.33 2.04
N ARG A 2 1.28 2.17 2.99
CA ARG A 2 0.88 1.76 4.36
C ARG A 2 -0.08 2.84 4.84
N ARG A 3 -1.38 2.52 4.97
CA ARG A 3 -2.49 3.45 5.33
C ARG A 3 -1.95 4.63 6.15
N ARG A 4 -1.83 5.81 5.54
CA ARG A 4 -1.12 6.95 6.15
C ARG A 4 -1.96 7.64 7.20
N THR A 5 -1.25 8.27 8.14
CA THR A 5 -1.75 9.03 9.28
C THR A 5 -2.49 10.30 8.82
N PHE A 6 -3.78 10.19 8.55
CA PHE A 6 -4.64 11.37 8.38
C PHE A 6 -5.12 11.82 9.77
N LEU A 7 -5.00 13.13 10.03
CA LEU A 7 -5.22 13.76 11.34
C LEU A 7 -6.56 13.37 11.98
N SER A 8 -6.48 12.72 13.15
CA SER A 8 -7.59 12.56 14.09
C SER A 8 -8.00 13.92 14.68
N ALA A 9 -8.79 14.70 13.96
CA ALA A 9 -9.40 15.91 14.50
C ALA A 9 -10.76 15.57 15.13
N LEU A 10 -10.76 15.52 16.47
CA LEU A 10 -11.90 15.57 17.39
C LEU A 10 -12.80 14.32 17.52
N ALA A 11 -12.65 13.63 18.65
CA ALA A 11 -13.78 13.07 19.39
C ALA A 11 -13.63 13.45 20.88
N THR A 12 -14.11 14.64 21.24
CA THR A 12 -14.42 14.97 22.64
C THR A 12 -15.82 15.57 22.68
N ALA A 13 -16.83 14.71 22.54
CA ALA A 13 -18.21 15.11 22.76
C ALA A 13 -18.86 14.12 23.73
N THR A 14 -19.21 14.68 24.88
CA THR A 14 -19.96 14.06 25.97
C THR A 14 -21.45 14.09 25.62
N ALA A 15 -22.16 12.96 25.73
CA ALA A 15 -23.60 13.01 25.95
C ALA A 15 -24.12 11.75 26.64
N SER A 16 -24.85 11.99 27.73
CA SER A 16 -25.55 11.02 28.56
C SER A 16 -27.05 11.18 28.34
N ALA A 17 -27.77 10.09 28.04
CA ALA A 17 -29.16 9.85 28.44
C ALA A 17 -29.66 8.46 27.98
N PRO A 18 -30.43 7.71 28.80
CA PRO A 18 -30.94 6.40 28.43
C PRO A 18 -32.40 6.48 27.98
N ILE A 19 -32.78 5.95 26.81
CA ILE A 19 -34.16 5.50 26.54
C ILE A 19 -34.15 4.26 25.65
N THR A 20 -34.84 3.24 26.15
CA THR A 20 -35.14 1.94 25.58
C THR A 20 -35.94 2.01 24.27
N ALA A 21 -35.47 1.33 23.23
CA ALA A 21 -36.28 0.93 22.08
C ALA A 21 -35.96 -0.52 21.69
N GLN A 22 -37.00 -1.22 21.27
CA GLN A 22 -37.14 -2.66 21.26
C GLN A 22 -36.52 -3.27 19.99
N LEU A 23 -35.43 -4.03 20.14
CA LEU A 23 -34.75 -4.74 19.04
C LEU A 23 -35.62 -5.89 18.50
N SER A 24 -35.81 -5.92 17.19
CA SER A 24 -36.44 -7.03 16.48
C SER A 24 -35.39 -7.91 15.80
N SER A 25 -35.10 -9.04 16.45
CA SER A 25 -34.77 -10.37 15.91
C SER A 25 -33.89 -10.53 14.67
N GLU A 26 -32.66 -11.00 14.95
CA GLU A 26 -32.06 -12.28 14.52
C GLU A 26 -31.32 -12.42 13.16
N VAL A 27 -30.19 -13.18 13.26
CA VAL A 27 -29.48 -14.04 12.26
C VAL A 27 -28.27 -13.34 11.56
N ARG A 28 -27.00 -13.84 11.48
CA ARG A 28 -26.30 -15.12 11.76
C ARG A 28 -24.75 -14.96 11.79
N ALA A 29 -24.12 -15.99 12.37
CA ALA A 29 -22.70 -16.40 12.38
C ALA A 29 -22.06 -16.79 11.03
N ALA A 30 -20.72 -16.74 10.95
CA ALA A 30 -19.91 -17.27 9.84
C ALA A 30 -18.42 -17.51 10.18
N SER A 31 -18.09 -18.62 10.88
CA SER A 31 -16.93 -19.51 10.56
C SER A 31 -16.94 -20.80 11.40
N GLY A 32 -17.64 -20.77 12.56
CA GLY A 32 -17.62 -21.82 13.57
C GLY A 32 -16.53 -21.62 14.63
N GLN A 33 -15.58 -20.72 14.39
CA GLN A 33 -14.55 -20.28 15.32
C GLN A 33 -14.49 -18.73 15.37
N ILE A 34 -14.29 -18.15 16.55
CA ILE A 34 -14.17 -16.68 16.70
C ILE A 34 -12.98 -16.12 15.90
N SER A 35 -13.08 -14.84 15.52
CA SER A 35 -11.94 -14.06 14.99
C SER A 35 -10.75 -14.04 15.99
N PRO A 36 -9.53 -13.73 15.51
CA PRO A 36 -8.40 -13.46 16.40
C PRO A 36 -8.77 -12.47 17.51
N VAL A 37 -8.20 -12.67 18.71
CA VAL A 37 -8.46 -11.80 19.87
C VAL A 37 -7.33 -10.79 20.03
N GLU A 38 -7.71 -9.53 20.22
CA GLU A 38 -6.77 -8.44 20.46
C GLU A 38 -6.51 -8.31 21.97
N CYS A 39 -5.26 -8.43 22.37
CA CYS A 39 -4.83 -8.35 23.76
C CYS A 39 -4.17 -6.98 24.01
N TYR A 40 -4.96 -5.91 24.13
CA TYR A 40 -4.44 -4.56 24.36
C TYR A 40 -3.70 -4.46 25.70
N SER A 41 -2.47 -3.94 25.69
CA SER A 41 -1.62 -3.77 26.87
C SER A 41 -1.49 -5.07 27.68
N ALA A 42 -1.13 -6.16 27.01
CA ALA A 42 -1.15 -7.49 27.59
C ALA A 42 0.09 -7.81 28.46
N ALA A 43 -0.16 -8.43 29.60
CA ALA A 43 0.82 -9.20 30.35
C ALA A 43 0.69 -10.70 30.00
N SER A 44 1.76 -11.46 30.25
CA SER A 44 1.75 -12.92 30.16
C SER A 44 1.53 -13.58 31.52
N PHE A 45 1.58 -14.92 31.55
CA PHE A 45 1.50 -15.69 32.79
C PHE A 45 2.80 -16.45 33.08
N THR A 46 3.11 -16.67 34.34
CA THR A 46 4.22 -17.54 34.81
C THR A 46 3.68 -18.72 35.60
N ASN A 47 4.50 -19.73 35.84
CA ASN A 47 4.18 -20.82 36.77
C ASN A 47 4.23 -20.32 38.24
N ALA A 48 3.70 -21.09 39.18
CA ALA A 48 3.62 -20.73 40.60
C ALA A 48 4.98 -20.43 41.28
N SER A 49 6.11 -20.73 40.65
CA SER A 49 7.46 -20.39 41.13
C SER A 49 8.05 -19.13 40.47
N GLY A 50 7.31 -18.45 39.59
CA GLY A 50 7.78 -17.28 38.84
C GLY A 50 8.71 -17.64 37.68
N GLY A 51 8.54 -18.81 37.05
CA GLY A 51 9.25 -19.16 35.81
C GLY A 51 8.28 -19.38 34.65
N GLU A 52 8.78 -19.73 33.47
CA GLU A 52 7.95 -19.99 32.29
C GLU A 52 6.82 -21.01 32.56
N LEU A 53 5.60 -20.65 32.15
CA LEU A 53 4.42 -21.51 32.18
C LEU A 53 4.28 -22.22 30.83
N THR A 54 4.50 -23.53 30.83
CA THR A 54 4.46 -24.38 29.62
C THR A 54 3.43 -25.50 29.71
N ASP A 55 2.66 -25.54 30.80
CA ASP A 55 1.61 -26.55 30.99
C ASP A 55 0.36 -26.17 30.17
N SER A 56 0.24 -26.75 28.98
CA SER A 56 -0.90 -26.50 28.09
C SER A 56 -2.26 -26.95 28.65
N SER A 57 -2.30 -27.65 29.79
CA SER A 57 -3.59 -28.01 30.42
C SER A 57 -4.27 -26.84 31.13
N VAL A 58 -3.55 -25.73 31.35
CA VAL A 58 -4.07 -24.51 31.98
C VAL A 58 -3.96 -23.27 31.10
N ILE A 59 -3.43 -23.39 29.88
CA ILE A 59 -3.25 -22.26 28.94
C ILE A 59 -4.33 -22.35 27.87
N ALA A 60 -5.18 -21.34 27.75
CA ALA A 60 -6.23 -21.27 26.75
C ALA A 60 -5.77 -20.57 25.46
N VAL A 61 -4.94 -19.53 25.57
CA VAL A 61 -4.49 -18.72 24.44
C VAL A 61 -3.01 -18.37 24.60
N TRP A 62 -2.25 -18.49 23.52
CA TRP A 62 -0.88 -17.99 23.40
C TRP A 62 -0.85 -16.72 22.55
N ALA A 63 0.16 -15.87 22.72
CA ALA A 63 0.51 -14.88 21.71
C ALA A 63 1.11 -15.57 20.46
N GLU A 64 1.15 -14.88 19.32
CA GLU A 64 1.79 -15.37 18.10
C GLU A 64 3.30 -15.60 18.30
N ASP A 65 3.90 -16.46 17.48
CA ASP A 65 5.34 -16.80 17.55
C ASP A 65 6.27 -15.58 17.31
N THR A 66 5.73 -14.50 16.75
CA THR A 66 6.39 -13.20 16.53
C THR A 66 6.42 -12.31 17.78
N ALA A 67 5.60 -12.61 18.78
CA ALA A 67 5.51 -11.81 20.00
C ALA A 67 6.73 -11.98 20.91
N THR A 68 6.99 -10.97 21.73
CA THR A 68 8.10 -10.91 22.68
C THR A 68 7.64 -10.39 24.04
N ASN A 69 8.31 -10.82 25.13
CA ASN A 69 8.14 -10.20 26.45
C ASN A 69 9.18 -9.11 26.66
N ASN A 70 8.75 -8.01 27.25
CA ASN A 70 9.59 -6.92 27.71
C ASN A 70 9.33 -6.62 29.20
N ASP A 71 10.34 -6.06 29.86
CA ASP A 71 10.23 -5.43 31.19
C ASP A 71 9.98 -3.94 30.93
N GLY A 72 8.71 -3.55 30.93
CA GLY A 72 8.23 -2.25 30.49
C GLY A 72 8.66 -1.10 31.41
N ASP A 73 8.78 -1.35 32.71
CA ASP A 73 9.22 -0.36 33.70
C ASP A 73 10.73 -0.41 34.01
N GLY A 74 11.39 -1.52 33.64
CA GLY A 74 12.83 -1.74 33.74
C GLY A 74 13.31 -2.04 35.16
N ASN A 75 12.44 -2.51 36.05
CA ASN A 75 12.77 -2.77 37.45
C ASN A 75 13.38 -4.18 37.66
N GLY A 76 13.17 -5.10 36.70
CA GLY A 76 13.75 -6.44 36.67
C GLY A 76 12.96 -7.54 37.40
N ASP A 77 11.66 -7.37 37.62
CA ASP A 77 10.74 -8.40 38.15
C ASP A 77 9.94 -9.15 37.08
N ALA A 78 10.00 -8.71 35.81
CA ALA A 78 9.49 -9.43 34.66
C ALA A 78 10.17 -10.80 34.43
N THR A 79 9.38 -11.83 34.14
CA THR A 79 9.88 -13.09 33.59
C THR A 79 9.87 -13.04 32.07
N ILE A 80 11.05 -12.96 31.46
CA ILE A 80 11.20 -12.97 30.00
C ILE A 80 11.25 -14.41 29.50
N TYR A 81 10.33 -14.80 28.62
CA TYR A 81 10.32 -16.13 28.02
C TYR A 81 11.52 -16.35 27.10
N SER A 82 12.05 -17.57 27.11
CA SER A 82 13.09 -18.00 26.19
C SER A 82 12.58 -17.99 24.75
N SER A 83 13.45 -17.62 23.81
CA SER A 83 13.13 -17.65 22.37
C SER A 83 12.60 -19.01 21.94
N GLY A 84 11.46 -19.01 21.25
CA GLY A 84 10.75 -20.21 20.78
C GLY A 84 9.87 -20.90 21.83
N THR A 85 9.76 -20.35 23.05
CA THR A 85 8.76 -20.78 24.03
C THR A 85 7.49 -19.93 23.84
N PRO A 86 6.32 -20.54 23.57
CA PRO A 86 5.07 -19.80 23.43
C PRO A 86 4.68 -19.01 24.68
N ILE A 87 4.25 -17.76 24.50
CA ILE A 87 3.90 -16.83 25.58
C ILE A 87 2.40 -16.96 25.90
N PRO A 88 2.00 -17.41 27.10
CA PRO A 88 0.58 -17.55 27.45
C PRO A 88 -0.04 -16.19 27.81
N VAL A 89 -1.19 -15.87 27.20
CA VAL A 89 -1.94 -14.60 27.42
C VAL A 89 -3.34 -14.82 27.99
N VAL A 90 -3.83 -16.07 28.04
CA VAL A 90 -5.02 -16.46 28.79
C VAL A 90 -4.82 -17.83 29.45
N THR A 91 -5.19 -17.94 30.72
CA THR A 91 -5.11 -19.20 31.48
C THR A 91 -6.44 -19.54 32.15
N ALA A 92 -6.70 -20.82 32.38
CA ALA A 92 -7.89 -21.28 33.07
C ALA A 92 -7.63 -22.55 33.88
N GLU A 93 -8.01 -22.54 35.16
CA GLU A 93 -8.03 -23.73 36.01
C GLU A 93 -8.98 -23.55 37.21
N SER A 94 -9.56 -24.64 37.71
CA SER A 94 -10.32 -24.65 38.98
C SER A 94 -11.42 -23.58 39.09
N ASN A 95 -12.19 -23.36 38.01
CA ASN A 95 -13.21 -22.31 37.89
C ASN A 95 -12.66 -20.87 37.97
N VAL A 96 -11.37 -20.70 37.67
CA VAL A 96 -10.74 -19.39 37.54
C VAL A 96 -10.22 -19.25 36.12
N VAL A 97 -10.67 -18.21 35.44
CA VAL A 97 -10.14 -17.81 34.13
C VAL A 97 -9.43 -16.48 34.31
N ALA A 98 -8.19 -16.40 33.84
CA ALA A 98 -7.36 -15.21 33.95
C ALA A 98 -6.91 -14.73 32.57
N PHE A 99 -7.14 -13.45 32.30
CA PHE A 99 -6.79 -12.76 31.08
C PHE A 99 -5.63 -11.80 31.37
N GLY A 100 -4.59 -11.82 30.53
CA GLY A 100 -3.46 -10.90 30.64
C GLY A 100 -3.80 -9.45 30.26
N SER A 101 -5.04 -9.18 29.83
CA SER A 101 -5.49 -7.90 29.28
C SER A 101 -6.96 -7.63 29.63
N MET A 102 -7.35 -6.35 29.57
CA MET A 102 -8.74 -5.87 29.64
C MET A 102 -9.46 -6.07 28.30
N LEU A 103 -9.77 -7.33 27.95
CA LEU A 103 -10.24 -7.69 26.61
C LEU A 103 -11.54 -7.01 26.14
N VAL A 104 -12.37 -6.47 27.04
CA VAL A 104 -13.74 -6.01 26.71
C VAL A 104 -14.07 -4.63 27.29
N GLU A 105 -13.08 -3.76 27.49
CA GLU A 105 -13.32 -2.34 27.83
C GLU A 105 -14.09 -1.64 26.71
N ASP A 106 -14.84 -0.58 27.02
CA ASP A 106 -15.67 0.17 26.06
C ASP A 106 -14.88 0.75 24.86
N SER A 107 -13.56 0.87 24.95
CA SER A 107 -12.67 1.26 23.85
C SER A 107 -12.16 0.09 22.99
N THR A 108 -12.59 -1.14 23.29
CA THR A 108 -12.20 -2.34 22.53
C THR A 108 -12.68 -2.21 21.09
N ASN A 109 -11.84 -2.65 20.15
CA ASN A 109 -12.25 -2.80 18.77
C ASN A 109 -13.16 -4.04 18.63
N TRP A 110 -14.47 -3.81 18.62
CA TRP A 110 -15.50 -4.85 18.53
C TRP A 110 -15.52 -5.63 17.20
N GLN A 111 -14.63 -5.33 16.27
CA GLN A 111 -14.45 -6.12 15.04
C GLN A 111 -13.61 -7.37 15.30
N GLN A 112 -12.95 -7.45 16.46
CA GLN A 112 -12.29 -8.65 16.96
C GLN A 112 -13.27 -9.47 17.80
N GLY A 113 -12.99 -10.77 17.95
CA GLY A 113 -13.88 -11.69 18.65
C GLY A 113 -13.83 -11.59 20.18
N ASN A 114 -13.44 -10.44 20.75
CA ASN A 114 -13.09 -10.30 22.16
C ASN A 114 -14.28 -10.49 23.10
N GLU A 115 -15.39 -9.81 22.85
CA GLU A 115 -16.65 -9.96 23.59
C GLU A 115 -17.22 -11.36 23.44
N GLU A 116 -17.09 -11.93 22.25
CA GLU A 116 -17.54 -13.29 21.97
C GLU A 116 -16.73 -14.29 22.79
N PHE A 117 -15.40 -14.13 22.79
CA PHE A 117 -14.47 -14.92 23.57
C PHE A 117 -14.75 -14.84 25.07
N VAL A 118 -14.82 -13.64 25.64
CA VAL A 118 -15.08 -13.47 27.08
C VAL A 118 -16.44 -14.07 27.45
N LEU A 119 -17.47 -13.86 26.63
CA LEU A 119 -18.79 -14.45 26.87
C LEU A 119 -18.79 -15.98 26.69
N ASN A 120 -18.03 -16.54 25.76
CA ASN A 120 -17.80 -17.98 25.64
C ASN A 120 -17.18 -18.55 26.92
N THR A 121 -16.22 -17.85 27.55
CA THR A 121 -15.65 -18.28 28.84
C THR A 121 -16.69 -18.27 29.95
N TRP A 122 -17.59 -17.28 29.96
CA TRP A 122 -18.70 -17.23 30.92
C TRP A 122 -19.68 -18.37 30.69
N ASP A 123 -20.01 -18.67 29.43
CA ASP A 123 -20.92 -19.75 29.08
C ASP A 123 -20.41 -21.13 29.48
N ASP A 124 -19.11 -21.39 29.29
CA ASP A 124 -18.49 -22.66 29.69
C ASP A 124 -18.48 -22.83 31.22
N GLU A 125 -18.12 -21.77 31.94
CA GLU A 125 -18.03 -21.75 33.40
C GLU A 125 -19.40 -21.75 34.11
N LEU A 126 -20.38 -21.04 33.55
CA LEU A 126 -21.68 -20.78 34.20
C LEU A 126 -22.86 -21.52 33.56
N GLY A 127 -22.66 -22.13 32.39
CA GLY A 127 -23.71 -22.85 31.67
C GLY A 127 -24.70 -21.95 30.92
N GLY A 128 -24.27 -20.75 30.50
CA GLY A 128 -25.02 -19.87 29.60
C GLY A 128 -25.98 -18.86 30.24
N SER A 129 -25.94 -18.69 31.57
CA SER A 129 -26.66 -17.62 32.29
C SER A 129 -26.18 -17.54 33.73
N GLY A 130 -26.29 -16.37 34.38
CA GLY A 130 -25.92 -16.23 35.79
C GLY A 130 -25.87 -14.79 36.28
N THR A 131 -25.65 -14.62 37.58
CA THR A 131 -25.38 -13.32 38.20
C THR A 131 -23.87 -13.12 38.36
N VAL A 132 -23.32 -12.12 37.68
CA VAL A 132 -21.89 -11.78 37.71
C VAL A 132 -21.68 -10.49 38.48
N LEU A 133 -20.86 -10.54 39.54
CA LEU A 133 -20.48 -9.34 40.29
C LEU A 133 -19.17 -8.76 39.78
N TRP A 134 -19.18 -7.50 39.40
CA TRP A 134 -17.97 -6.76 39.08
C TRP A 134 -17.44 -6.07 40.33
N ASP A 135 -16.19 -6.33 40.69
CA ASP A 135 -15.58 -5.68 41.83
C ASP A 135 -15.24 -4.21 41.55
N ASN A 136 -15.85 -3.32 42.32
CA ASN A 136 -15.58 -1.88 42.35
C ASN A 136 -15.08 -1.44 43.74
N GLY A 137 -14.74 -2.39 44.62
CA GLY A 137 -14.41 -2.18 46.03
C GLY A 137 -12.94 -2.00 46.34
N HIS A 138 -12.03 -2.44 45.46
CA HIS A 138 -10.59 -2.53 45.74
C HIS A 138 -9.76 -1.56 44.89
N GLY A 139 -10.35 -0.40 44.60
CA GLY A 139 -9.64 0.70 43.93
C GLY A 139 -9.35 0.44 42.45
N GLN A 140 -10.19 -0.37 41.79
CA GLN A 140 -10.08 -0.60 40.35
C GLN A 140 -10.15 0.72 39.57
N TYR A 141 -9.19 0.92 38.66
CA TYR A 141 -9.37 1.88 37.58
C TYR A 141 -10.46 1.39 36.61
N TYR A 142 -10.45 0.08 36.32
CA TYR A 142 -11.36 -0.65 35.43
C TYR A 142 -12.65 -1.12 36.13
N SER A 143 -13.40 -0.18 36.70
CA SER A 143 -14.75 -0.47 37.23
C SER A 143 -15.74 -0.83 36.10
N LEU A 144 -16.84 -1.50 36.43
CA LEU A 144 -17.90 -1.88 35.47
C LEU A 144 -18.36 -0.76 34.52
N GLY A 145 -18.34 0.50 34.97
CA GLY A 145 -18.75 1.64 34.13
C GLY A 145 -17.83 1.93 32.92
N LYS A 146 -16.72 1.20 32.78
CA LYS A 146 -15.85 1.19 31.58
C LYS A 146 -16.10 -0.01 30.67
N PHE A 147 -17.06 -0.85 31.00
CA PHE A 147 -17.42 -2.09 30.29
C PHE A 147 -18.92 -2.10 29.99
N SER A 148 -19.52 -0.92 29.79
CA SER A 148 -20.97 -0.76 29.63
C SER A 148 -21.50 -1.41 28.35
N ASN A 149 -20.69 -1.47 27.29
CA ASN A 149 -21.02 -2.17 26.04
C ASN A 149 -21.06 -3.68 26.28
N PHE A 150 -20.02 -4.23 26.91
CA PHE A 150 -19.96 -5.65 27.25
C PHE A 150 -21.00 -6.06 28.30
N GLU A 151 -21.28 -5.20 29.29
CA GLU A 151 -22.36 -5.36 30.25
C GLU A 151 -23.70 -5.57 29.52
N SER A 152 -24.04 -4.65 28.63
CA SER A 152 -25.28 -4.72 27.85
C SER A 152 -25.31 -5.98 26.97
N TYR A 153 -24.19 -6.30 26.31
CA TYR A 153 -24.05 -7.50 25.50
C TYR A 153 -24.25 -8.79 26.31
N ALA A 154 -23.65 -8.90 27.50
CA ALA A 154 -23.81 -10.05 28.37
C ALA A 154 -25.24 -10.16 28.92
N GLU A 155 -25.88 -9.03 29.27
CA GLU A 155 -27.27 -9.00 29.73
C GLU A 155 -28.24 -9.46 28.64
N ASP A 156 -28.04 -9.01 27.40
CA ASP A 156 -28.81 -9.46 26.23
C ASP A 156 -28.60 -10.96 25.95
N ASN A 157 -27.47 -11.52 26.38
CA ASN A 157 -27.15 -12.95 26.31
C ASN A 157 -27.49 -13.74 27.58
N GLY A 158 -28.31 -13.18 28.48
CA GLY A 158 -28.93 -13.93 29.59
C GLY A 158 -28.20 -13.83 30.93
N TYR A 159 -27.23 -12.94 31.07
CA TYR A 159 -26.57 -12.64 32.33
C TYR A 159 -27.24 -11.49 33.08
N THR A 160 -26.91 -11.36 34.36
CA THR A 160 -27.17 -10.15 35.15
C THR A 160 -25.82 -9.70 35.68
N VAL A 161 -25.35 -8.54 35.22
CA VAL A 161 -24.06 -8.00 35.63
C VAL A 161 -24.28 -6.88 36.63
N THR A 162 -23.50 -6.83 37.71
CA THR A 162 -23.68 -5.79 38.73
C THR A 162 -22.37 -5.41 39.40
N GLY A 163 -22.03 -4.13 39.34
CA GLY A 163 -20.91 -3.57 40.07
C GLY A 163 -21.18 -3.50 41.57
N THR A 164 -20.23 -3.92 42.41
CA THR A 164 -20.34 -3.84 43.87
C THR A 164 -19.05 -3.34 44.52
N SER A 165 -19.19 -2.50 45.56
CA SER A 165 -18.08 -2.10 46.43
C SER A 165 -17.97 -2.95 47.70
N ASN A 166 -18.80 -3.99 47.84
CA ASN A 166 -18.81 -4.92 48.97
C ASN A 166 -18.87 -6.36 48.45
N LEU A 167 -17.89 -6.74 47.64
CA LEU A 167 -17.85 -8.00 46.90
C LEU A 167 -18.20 -9.21 47.78
N THR A 168 -17.50 -9.38 48.90
CA THR A 168 -17.66 -10.54 49.79
C THR A 168 -19.02 -10.60 50.49
N GLY A 169 -19.61 -9.44 50.81
CA GLY A 169 -20.97 -9.37 51.33
C GLY A 169 -22.04 -9.77 50.32
N ASN A 170 -21.70 -9.78 49.02
CA ASN A 170 -22.62 -10.07 47.91
C ASN A 170 -22.36 -11.43 47.22
N LEU A 171 -21.26 -12.13 47.51
CA LEU A 171 -20.94 -13.44 46.92
C LEU A 171 -22.07 -14.47 47.03
N GLY A 172 -22.87 -14.43 48.11
CA GLY A 172 -23.97 -15.40 48.33
C GLY A 172 -25.14 -15.30 47.33
N SER A 173 -25.16 -14.27 46.48
CA SER A 173 -26.14 -14.10 45.40
C SER A 173 -25.52 -14.13 44.00
N ALA A 174 -24.22 -14.42 43.90
CA ALA A 174 -23.48 -14.43 42.64
C ALA A 174 -23.21 -15.86 42.18
N ASP A 175 -23.11 -16.04 40.87
CA ASP A 175 -22.60 -17.25 40.24
C ASP A 175 -21.14 -17.05 39.81
N ALA A 176 -20.74 -15.81 39.49
CA ALA A 176 -19.35 -15.44 39.25
C ALA A 176 -18.97 -14.06 39.79
N VAL A 177 -17.66 -13.80 39.82
CA VAL A 177 -17.09 -12.47 40.06
C VAL A 177 -16.06 -12.09 39.02
N VAL A 178 -16.00 -10.81 38.66
CA VAL A 178 -14.95 -10.21 37.83
C VAL A 178 -14.09 -9.30 38.70
N ILE A 179 -12.77 -9.47 38.64
CA ILE A 179 -11.80 -8.64 39.35
C ILE A 179 -10.74 -8.17 38.34
N THR A 180 -10.64 -6.86 38.16
CA THR A 180 -9.67 -6.17 37.29
C THR A 180 -8.58 -5.53 38.13
N SER A 181 -7.30 -5.60 37.75
CA SER A 181 -6.11 -4.95 38.39
C SER A 181 -6.41 -4.05 39.61
N PRO A 182 -6.53 -4.64 40.82
CA PRO A 182 -6.96 -3.93 42.02
C PRO A 182 -5.76 -3.22 42.66
N THR A 183 -5.87 -1.92 42.86
CA THR A 183 -4.83 -1.10 43.51
C THR A 183 -4.77 -1.28 45.03
N GLN A 184 -5.74 -1.99 45.60
CA GLN A 184 -5.79 -2.31 47.03
C GLN A 184 -5.81 -3.83 47.24
N SER A 185 -4.92 -4.30 48.13
CA SER A 185 -4.88 -5.71 48.54
C SER A 185 -6.18 -6.17 49.19
N PHE A 186 -6.57 -7.40 48.86
CA PHE A 186 -7.65 -8.10 49.54
C PHE A 186 -7.19 -8.54 50.93
N THR A 187 -8.06 -8.39 51.93
CA THR A 187 -7.77 -8.90 53.26
C THR A 187 -7.83 -10.42 53.29
N ASN A 188 -7.16 -11.05 54.25
CA ASN A 188 -7.23 -12.50 54.47
C ASN A 188 -8.67 -13.03 54.64
N SER A 189 -9.59 -12.20 55.15
CA SER A 189 -11.00 -12.59 55.26
C SER A 189 -11.64 -12.66 53.88
N GLU A 190 -11.37 -11.67 53.04
CA GLU A 190 -11.94 -11.61 51.70
C GLU A 190 -11.39 -12.70 50.79
N LEU A 191 -10.07 -12.96 50.86
CA LEU A 191 -9.45 -14.09 50.18
C LEU A 191 -10.04 -15.44 50.64
N SER A 192 -10.34 -15.58 51.94
CA SER A 192 -11.01 -16.78 52.46
C SER A 192 -12.44 -16.92 51.93
N ASP A 193 -13.17 -15.81 51.80
CA ASP A 193 -14.54 -15.82 51.28
C ASP A 193 -14.56 -16.15 49.77
N LEU A 194 -13.62 -15.61 48.98
CA LEU A 194 -13.41 -15.96 47.58
C LEU A 194 -13.03 -17.44 47.41
N SER A 195 -12.11 -17.95 48.23
CA SER A 195 -11.75 -19.39 48.20
C SER A 195 -12.94 -20.29 48.51
N ASN A 196 -13.78 -19.92 49.49
CA ASN A 196 -15.02 -20.66 49.79
C ASN A 196 -16.05 -20.58 48.66
N PHE A 197 -16.12 -19.44 47.97
CA PHE A 197 -17.00 -19.24 46.82
C PHE A 197 -16.61 -20.16 45.67
N VAL A 198 -15.33 -20.19 45.28
CA VAL A 198 -14.80 -21.11 44.26
C VAL A 198 -15.02 -22.57 44.66
N ALA A 199 -14.71 -22.94 45.90
CA ALA A 199 -14.93 -24.30 46.40
C ALA A 199 -16.42 -24.72 46.43
N SER A 200 -17.34 -23.75 46.41
CA SER A 200 -18.79 -23.98 46.34
C SER A 200 -19.32 -24.00 44.90
N GLY A 201 -18.44 -23.86 43.90
CA GLY A 201 -18.77 -23.91 42.47
C GLY A 201 -18.94 -22.55 41.80
N GLY A 202 -18.67 -21.44 42.49
CA GLY A 202 -18.64 -20.12 41.85
C GLY A 202 -17.38 -19.93 41.00
N SER A 203 -17.44 -19.08 39.97
CA SER A 203 -16.31 -18.82 39.08
C SER A 203 -15.70 -17.43 39.29
N VAL A 204 -14.40 -17.29 39.05
CA VAL A 204 -13.65 -16.03 39.20
C VAL A 204 -12.99 -15.69 37.87
N PHE A 205 -13.29 -14.51 37.34
CA PHE A 205 -12.65 -13.95 36.16
C PHE A 205 -11.67 -12.86 36.58
N LEU A 206 -10.39 -13.06 36.30
CA LEU A 206 -9.32 -12.12 36.64
C LEU A 206 -8.83 -11.44 35.36
N HIS A 207 -8.75 -10.12 35.36
CA HIS A 207 -8.19 -9.34 34.25
C HIS A 207 -6.99 -8.55 34.75
N GLY A 208 -5.82 -8.86 34.17
CA GLY A 208 -4.59 -8.10 34.34
C GLY A 208 -4.37 -7.11 33.21
N GLN A 209 -3.20 -6.47 33.23
CA GLN A 209 -2.67 -5.61 32.19
C GLN A 209 -1.15 -5.59 32.30
N SER A 210 -0.46 -5.07 31.29
CA SER A 210 1.00 -4.96 31.28
C SER A 210 1.56 -4.02 32.35
N ASP A 211 2.83 -4.24 32.68
CA ASP A 211 3.67 -3.47 33.61
C ASP A 211 4.01 -2.04 33.14
N TYR A 212 3.45 -1.59 32.01
CA TYR A 212 3.75 -0.27 31.45
C TYR A 212 3.41 0.85 32.46
N SER A 213 4.46 1.50 32.97
CA SER A 213 4.39 2.53 34.03
C SER A 213 3.89 2.03 35.41
N ASP A 214 4.05 0.74 35.73
CA ASP A 214 3.76 0.14 37.06
C ASP A 214 2.27 0.27 37.45
N TYR A 215 1.37 -0.03 36.51
CA TYR A 215 -0.09 0.03 36.69
C TYR A 215 -0.78 -1.34 36.77
N ASP A 216 -0.05 -2.42 36.49
CA ASP A 216 -0.54 -3.80 36.41
C ASP A 216 -1.10 -4.35 37.73
N GLU A 217 -0.58 -3.86 38.86
CA GLU A 217 -0.93 -4.28 40.22
C GLU A 217 -0.72 -5.80 40.42
N THR A 218 0.31 -6.37 39.76
CA THR A 218 0.59 -7.81 39.68
C THR A 218 0.67 -8.47 41.05
N ALA A 219 1.21 -7.78 42.06
CA ALA A 219 1.28 -8.29 43.42
C ALA A 219 -0.10 -8.61 44.02
N ASN A 220 -1.09 -7.74 43.85
CA ASN A 220 -2.43 -7.93 44.41
C ASN A 220 -3.18 -9.06 43.68
N MET A 221 -3.00 -9.19 42.36
CA MET A 221 -3.52 -10.31 41.57
C MET A 221 -2.88 -11.64 41.99
N ASN A 222 -1.57 -11.65 42.19
CA ASN A 222 -0.82 -12.85 42.60
C ASN A 222 -1.09 -13.28 44.04
N ASP A 223 -1.50 -12.37 44.93
CA ASP A 223 -2.03 -12.71 46.26
C ASP A 223 -3.33 -13.52 46.15
N ILE A 224 -4.25 -13.14 45.24
CA ILE A 224 -5.48 -13.89 44.97
C ILE A 224 -5.15 -15.27 44.38
N ALA A 225 -4.35 -15.31 43.31
CA ALA A 225 -3.95 -16.57 42.65
C ALA A 225 -3.26 -17.53 43.62
N SER A 226 -2.38 -17.01 44.48
CA SER A 226 -1.70 -17.79 45.51
C SER A 226 -2.66 -18.34 46.56
N TYR A 227 -3.64 -17.55 47.00
CA TYR A 227 -4.60 -17.98 48.02
C TYR A 227 -5.57 -19.04 47.49
N LEU A 228 -5.99 -18.92 46.23
CA LEU A 228 -6.83 -19.91 45.55
C LEU A 228 -6.06 -21.20 45.21
N GLY A 229 -4.72 -21.17 45.27
CA GLY A 229 -3.88 -22.34 45.03
C GLY A 229 -3.63 -22.62 43.55
N LEU A 230 -3.70 -21.58 42.72
CA LEU A 230 -3.49 -21.66 41.27
C LEU A 230 -2.04 -22.04 40.94
N SER A 231 -1.85 -22.78 39.85
CA SER A 231 -0.58 -23.20 39.28
C SER A 231 0.10 -22.10 38.45
N PHE A 232 -0.63 -21.03 38.09
CA PHE A 232 -0.12 -19.87 37.36
C PHE A 232 -0.08 -18.59 38.21
N ARG A 233 0.69 -17.59 37.75
CA ARG A 233 0.78 -16.22 38.28
C ARG A 233 0.73 -15.22 37.13
N PHE A 234 0.22 -14.03 37.37
CA PHE A 234 0.39 -12.89 36.47
C PHE A 234 1.88 -12.56 36.42
N ASN A 235 2.40 -12.36 35.21
CA ASN A 235 3.74 -11.87 34.98
C ASN A 235 3.73 -10.34 35.04
N ASP A 236 4.83 -9.77 35.49
CA ASP A 236 5.04 -8.33 35.59
C ASP A 236 5.78 -7.89 34.31
N ASP A 237 5.11 -8.00 33.16
CA ASP A 237 5.73 -7.82 31.85
C ASP A 237 4.79 -7.12 30.85
N GLU A 238 5.37 -6.79 29.70
CA GLU A 238 4.65 -6.29 28.53
C GLU A 238 4.86 -7.24 27.35
N VAL A 239 3.77 -7.79 26.81
CA VAL A 239 3.78 -8.59 25.58
C VAL A 239 3.64 -7.67 24.38
N LEU A 240 4.64 -7.69 23.50
CA LEU A 240 4.71 -6.85 22.30
C LEU A 240 4.79 -7.71 21.04
N ASP A 241 4.09 -7.31 19.98
CA ASP A 241 4.19 -7.94 18.65
C ASP A 241 4.19 -6.88 17.54
N THR A 242 5.29 -6.75 16.80
CA THR A 242 5.43 -5.78 15.69
C THR A 242 4.82 -6.28 14.38
N THR A 243 4.47 -7.55 14.30
CA THR A 243 4.01 -8.23 13.08
C THR A 243 2.50 -8.49 13.12
N ASN A 244 2.00 -9.05 14.23
CA ASN A 244 0.60 -9.44 14.41
C ASN A 244 -0.03 -8.60 15.53
N ASN A 245 -0.55 -7.42 15.20
CA ASN A 245 -1.15 -6.50 16.17
C ASN A 245 -2.34 -5.71 15.64
N GLY A 246 -3.13 -5.14 16.56
CA GLY A 246 -4.30 -4.29 16.30
C GLY A 246 -3.98 -2.85 15.89
N GLY A 247 -2.80 -2.57 15.35
CA GLY A 247 -2.36 -1.23 14.93
C GLY A 247 -1.25 -0.61 15.81
N ALA A 248 -0.86 -1.28 16.88
CA ALA A 248 0.30 -0.92 17.70
C ALA A 248 0.92 -2.15 18.35
N ASP A 249 2.25 -2.16 18.55
CA ASP A 249 2.97 -3.35 19.03
C ASP A 249 2.45 -3.87 20.39
N TYR A 250 1.93 -2.99 21.24
CA TYR A 250 1.36 -3.32 22.55
C TYR A 250 -0.10 -3.82 22.50
N ALA A 251 -0.66 -4.03 21.31
CA ALA A 251 -1.95 -4.68 21.11
C ALA A 251 -1.80 -5.97 20.28
N PRO A 252 -1.07 -7.00 20.77
CA PRO A 252 -0.93 -8.28 20.06
C PRO A 252 -2.29 -8.85 19.66
N LEU A 253 -2.38 -9.31 18.42
CA LEU A 253 -3.52 -10.01 17.85
C LEU A 253 -3.15 -11.48 17.71
N THR A 254 -3.98 -12.40 18.21
CA THR A 254 -3.65 -13.84 18.19
C THR A 254 -4.83 -14.74 17.88
N ASP A 255 -4.57 -15.78 17.08
CA ASP A 255 -5.46 -16.92 16.88
C ASP A 255 -4.87 -18.26 17.36
N GLN A 256 -3.77 -18.21 18.12
CA GLN A 256 -3.13 -19.37 18.76
C GLN A 256 -3.99 -19.93 19.90
N PHE A 257 -5.12 -20.53 19.54
CA PHE A 257 -6.15 -21.03 20.43
C PHE A 257 -5.92 -22.49 20.83
N ASN A 258 -5.97 -22.77 22.12
CA ASN A 258 -5.96 -24.13 22.64
C ASN A 258 -7.36 -24.75 22.57
N THR A 259 -7.67 -25.43 21.47
CA THR A 259 -8.96 -26.10 21.23
C THR A 259 -9.33 -27.23 22.21
N SER A 260 -8.53 -27.47 23.26
CA SER A 260 -8.98 -28.27 24.41
C SER A 260 -9.94 -27.53 25.35
N PHE A 261 -10.06 -26.21 25.19
CA PHE A 261 -11.05 -25.36 25.85
C PHE A 261 -12.18 -25.01 24.86
N ASP A 262 -13.43 -24.97 25.33
CA ASP A 262 -14.62 -24.71 24.51
C ASP A 262 -14.91 -23.20 24.34
N TYR A 263 -13.88 -22.35 24.38
CA TYR A 263 -14.01 -20.87 24.42
C TYR A 263 -14.11 -20.18 23.06
N PHE A 264 -13.93 -20.91 21.96
CA PHE A 264 -13.64 -20.30 20.65
C PHE A 264 -14.80 -20.41 19.68
N ALA A 265 -16.01 -20.73 20.13
CA ALA A 265 -17.17 -20.83 19.25
C ALA A 265 -17.64 -19.44 18.79
N ASP A 266 -17.74 -19.28 17.47
CA ASP A 266 -18.29 -18.08 16.83
C ASP A 266 -19.75 -17.82 17.24
N ARG A 267 -20.11 -16.57 17.53
CA ARG A 267 -21.46 -16.12 17.88
C ARG A 267 -21.73 -14.75 17.25
N THR A 268 -22.76 -14.04 17.70
CA THR A 268 -23.06 -12.70 17.20
C THR A 268 -22.51 -11.71 18.21
N GLY A 269 -21.41 -11.03 17.87
CA GLY A 269 -20.77 -10.01 18.67
C GLY A 269 -21.33 -8.59 18.52
N LEU A 270 -20.55 -7.63 19.02
CA LEU A 270 -20.79 -6.18 18.99
C LEU A 270 -20.26 -5.50 17.70
N GLY A 271 -19.47 -6.22 16.90
CA GLY A 271 -18.92 -5.73 15.65
C GLY A 271 -19.96 -5.47 14.55
N LEU A 272 -19.55 -4.68 13.55
CA LEU A 272 -20.30 -4.49 12.30
C LEU A 272 -20.14 -5.72 11.40
N ASP A 273 -21.26 -6.18 10.87
CA ASP A 273 -21.35 -7.31 9.95
C ASP A 273 -21.10 -6.82 8.51
N LYS A 274 -19.99 -7.30 7.94
CA LYS A 274 -19.53 -6.96 6.59
C LYS A 274 -20.58 -7.24 5.50
N ASP A 275 -21.44 -8.23 5.71
CA ASP A 275 -22.46 -8.63 4.72
C ASP A 275 -23.76 -7.83 4.85
N LYS A 276 -23.86 -6.92 5.83
CA LYS A 276 -25.06 -6.13 6.09
C LYS A 276 -24.95 -4.71 5.55
N THR A 277 -26.12 -4.19 5.17
CA THR A 277 -26.33 -2.78 4.93
C THR A 277 -27.02 -2.17 6.15
N TYR A 278 -26.46 -1.09 6.67
CA TYR A 278 -26.96 -0.36 7.82
C TYR A 278 -27.58 0.95 7.37
N THR A 279 -28.84 1.21 7.74
CA THR A 279 -29.43 2.55 7.57
C THR A 279 -29.04 3.40 8.77
N VAL A 280 -28.24 4.44 8.53
CA VAL A 280 -27.63 5.30 9.57
C VAL A 280 -27.85 6.77 9.26
N ASP A 281 -27.78 7.62 10.28
CA ASP A 281 -27.90 9.07 10.11
C ASP A 281 -26.51 9.72 10.09
N VAL A 282 -26.19 10.51 9.07
CA VAL A 282 -24.95 11.30 9.03
C VAL A 282 -25.10 12.49 9.99
N THR A 283 -24.29 12.52 11.03
CA THR A 283 -24.34 13.55 12.08
C THR A 283 -23.31 14.65 11.89
N GLU A 284 -22.23 14.36 11.18
CA GLU A 284 -21.17 15.31 10.85
C GLU A 284 -20.45 14.91 9.56
N VAL A 285 -20.07 15.87 8.74
CA VAL A 285 -19.15 15.69 7.61
C VAL A 285 -17.82 16.35 7.96
N THR A 286 -16.77 15.54 8.11
CA THR A 286 -15.44 16.01 8.51
C THR A 286 -14.74 16.68 7.32
N ASP A 287 -14.75 16.02 6.16
CA ASP A 287 -14.18 16.49 4.89
C ASP A 287 -14.82 15.73 3.70
N GLY A 288 -14.12 15.69 2.56
CA GLY A 288 -14.64 15.12 1.32
C GLY A 288 -14.70 13.59 1.30
N ASP A 289 -13.95 12.92 2.17
CA ASP A 289 -13.85 11.46 2.23
C ASP A 289 -14.07 10.89 3.65
N THR A 290 -14.45 11.73 4.61
CA THR A 290 -14.71 11.31 5.99
C THR A 290 -16.01 11.91 6.55
N ALA A 291 -16.87 11.07 7.12
CA ALA A 291 -18.12 11.47 7.77
C ALA A 291 -18.41 10.65 9.04
N THR A 292 -19.09 11.25 10.03
CA THR A 292 -19.56 10.56 11.24
C THR A 292 -21.02 10.16 11.09
N VAL A 293 -21.33 8.91 11.42
CA VAL A 293 -22.70 8.37 11.39
C VAL A 293 -23.17 7.93 12.77
N GLU A 294 -24.48 7.97 13.01
CA GLU A 294 -25.15 7.43 14.20
C GLU A 294 -26.02 6.22 13.80
N PHE A 295 -25.81 5.10 14.49
CA PHE A 295 -26.59 3.87 14.32
C PHE A 295 -27.89 3.92 15.14
N SER A 296 -28.81 3.00 14.86
CA SER A 296 -30.12 2.97 15.54
C SER A 296 -30.07 2.73 17.05
N ASP A 297 -28.96 2.19 17.56
CA ASP A 297 -28.70 1.99 18.99
C ASP A 297 -28.07 3.22 19.67
N GLY A 298 -27.77 4.28 18.91
CA GLY A 298 -27.13 5.51 19.36
C GLY A 298 -25.60 5.48 19.38
N SER A 299 -24.97 4.38 18.96
CA SER A 299 -23.52 4.35 18.74
C SER A 299 -23.14 5.22 17.54
N THR A 300 -21.96 5.82 17.58
CA THR A 300 -21.46 6.65 16.48
C THR A 300 -20.14 6.15 15.95
N GLU A 301 -19.95 6.17 14.64
CA GLU A 301 -18.75 5.71 13.96
C GLU A 301 -18.24 6.75 12.99
N SER A 302 -16.91 6.85 12.86
CA SER A 302 -16.27 7.60 11.79
C SER A 302 -16.09 6.70 10.57
N ILE A 303 -16.69 7.10 9.46
CA ILE A 303 -16.63 6.42 8.17
C ILE A 303 -15.56 7.07 7.31
N ARG A 304 -14.53 6.30 6.94
CA ARG A 304 -13.65 6.62 5.81
C ARG A 304 -14.34 6.08 4.55
N ILE A 305 -14.73 7.01 3.69
CA ILE A 305 -15.47 6.74 2.46
C ILE A 305 -14.53 5.99 1.52
N LEU A 306 -14.82 4.69 1.35
CA LEU A 306 -13.91 3.74 0.72
C LEU A 306 -13.68 4.04 -0.77
N GLY A 307 -12.44 3.90 -1.21
CA GLY A 307 -12.04 4.01 -2.62
C GLY A 307 -11.82 5.43 -3.14
N ILE A 308 -11.95 6.46 -2.30
CA ILE A 308 -11.72 7.85 -2.69
C ILE A 308 -10.77 8.57 -1.74
N ASP A 309 -10.05 9.54 -2.29
CA ASP A 309 -9.22 10.46 -1.52
C ASP A 309 -9.46 11.89 -2.04
N THR A 310 -9.77 12.81 -1.14
CA THR A 310 -10.00 14.21 -1.49
C THR A 310 -8.78 15.06 -1.18
N PRO A 311 -8.52 16.15 -1.93
CA PRO A 311 -7.37 16.98 -1.64
C PRO A 311 -7.41 17.47 -0.19
N GLU A 312 -6.26 17.55 0.46
CA GLU A 312 -6.17 18.03 1.82
C GLU A 312 -6.50 19.52 1.89
N LYS A 313 -7.16 19.94 2.97
CA LYS A 313 -7.39 21.37 3.22
C LYS A 313 -6.04 22.06 3.42
N ALA A 314 -5.95 23.35 3.09
CA ALA A 314 -4.70 24.12 3.21
C ALA A 314 -4.03 24.03 4.61
N ALA A 315 -4.81 23.88 5.69
CA ALA A 315 -4.31 23.70 7.05
C ALA A 315 -3.55 22.37 7.28
N ASN A 316 -3.80 21.38 6.42
CA ASN A 316 -3.23 20.04 6.43
C ASN A 316 -2.30 19.79 5.24
N SER A 317 -1.91 20.82 4.49
CA SER A 317 -1.09 20.71 3.27
C SER A 317 0.25 19.96 3.44
N SER A 318 0.74 19.78 4.67
CA SER A 318 1.91 18.94 4.96
C SER A 318 1.67 17.43 4.83
N ALA A 319 0.40 17.00 4.82
CA ALA A 319 0.01 15.62 4.60
C ALA A 319 -0.29 15.31 3.12
N GLU A 320 -0.44 16.35 2.30
CA GLU A 320 -0.72 16.25 0.87
C GLU A 320 0.54 15.88 0.07
N ARG A 321 0.35 15.11 -1.00
CA ARG A 321 1.41 14.76 -1.95
C ARG A 321 0.99 15.12 -3.35
N VAL A 322 1.69 16.07 -3.94
CA VAL A 322 1.46 16.42 -5.35
C VAL A 322 1.69 15.24 -6.28
N GLN A 323 2.57 14.30 -5.91
CA GLN A 323 2.88 13.09 -6.69
C GLN A 323 1.64 12.23 -6.99
N GLU A 324 0.65 12.24 -6.12
CA GLU A 324 -0.60 11.47 -6.24
C GLU A 324 -1.65 12.16 -7.11
N TRP A 325 -1.43 13.44 -7.46
CA TRP A 325 -2.32 14.25 -8.30
C TRP A 325 -1.68 14.49 -9.65
N GLU A 326 -2.06 13.68 -10.64
CA GLU A 326 -1.47 13.71 -11.98
C GLU A 326 -1.54 15.10 -12.62
N GLY A 327 -0.39 15.62 -13.02
CA GLY A 327 -0.27 16.94 -13.63
C GLY A 327 -0.62 18.13 -12.74
N ILE A 328 -0.80 17.98 -11.42
CA ILE A 328 -1.13 19.09 -10.51
C ILE A 328 0.02 19.36 -9.54
N GLU A 329 0.74 20.47 -9.77
CA GLU A 329 1.96 20.81 -9.02
C GLU A 329 1.74 21.83 -7.87
N SER A 330 0.49 22.19 -7.54
CA SER A 330 0.18 23.28 -6.60
C SER A 330 -0.58 22.83 -5.36
N LEU A 331 0.13 22.76 -4.22
CA LEU A 331 -0.48 22.52 -2.91
C LEU A 331 -1.53 23.58 -2.50
N ASP A 332 -1.36 24.83 -2.92
CA ASP A 332 -2.35 25.89 -2.66
C ASP A 332 -3.66 25.65 -3.45
N TYR A 333 -3.53 25.16 -4.68
CA TYR A 333 -4.67 24.78 -5.51
C TYR A 333 -5.40 23.57 -4.93
N LEU A 334 -4.66 22.51 -4.57
CA LEU A 334 -5.20 21.34 -3.88
C LEU A 334 -5.87 21.74 -2.56
N GLY A 335 -5.25 22.61 -1.76
CA GLY A 335 -5.81 23.20 -0.55
C GLY A 335 -7.17 23.89 -0.72
N THR A 336 -7.36 24.53 -1.88
CA THR A 336 -8.65 25.13 -2.26
C THR A 336 -9.66 24.06 -2.61
N TRP A 337 -9.25 23.04 -3.36
CA TRP A 337 -10.13 21.93 -3.74
C TRP A 337 -10.51 21.03 -2.58
N GLY A 338 -9.67 20.86 -1.56
CA GLY A 338 -10.06 20.17 -0.33
C GLY A 338 -11.23 20.86 0.39
N SER A 339 -11.25 22.19 0.35
CA SER A 339 -12.40 22.97 0.85
C SER A 339 -13.65 22.80 -0.03
N ASN A 340 -13.47 22.70 -1.35
CA ASN A 340 -14.57 22.45 -2.28
C ASN A 340 -15.15 21.05 -2.13
N ALA A 341 -14.30 20.02 -1.98
CA ALA A 341 -14.69 18.63 -1.74
C ALA A 341 -15.48 18.49 -0.44
N THR A 342 -15.01 19.13 0.64
CA THR A 342 -15.77 19.20 1.92
C THR A 342 -17.14 19.86 1.73
N THR A 343 -17.21 20.94 0.94
CA THR A 343 -18.48 21.64 0.67
C THR A 343 -19.44 20.75 -0.13
N TYR A 344 -18.91 20.01 -1.11
CA TYR A 344 -19.67 19.02 -1.87
C TYR A 344 -20.20 17.91 -0.96
N ALA A 345 -19.34 17.28 -0.16
CA ALA A 345 -19.72 16.25 0.82
C ALA A 345 -20.81 16.75 1.79
N THR A 346 -20.65 17.96 2.32
CA THR A 346 -21.64 18.58 3.23
C THR A 346 -22.99 18.74 2.52
N GLY A 347 -23.01 19.18 1.26
CA GLY A 347 -24.24 19.31 0.49
C GLY A 347 -24.93 17.98 0.19
N GLU A 348 -24.14 16.93 -0.03
CA GLU A 348 -24.64 15.61 -0.40
C GLU A 348 -25.01 14.73 0.80
N LEU A 349 -24.38 14.90 1.97
CA LEU A 349 -24.49 13.95 3.09
C LEU A 349 -25.01 14.56 4.41
N ASP A 350 -24.69 15.81 4.73
CA ASP A 350 -24.92 16.36 6.08
C ASP A 350 -26.38 16.31 6.51
N GLY A 351 -26.64 15.68 7.66
CA GLY A 351 -27.98 15.51 8.23
C GLY A 351 -28.90 14.57 7.43
N LYS A 352 -28.40 13.82 6.45
CA LYS A 352 -29.17 12.82 5.70
C LYS A 352 -29.07 11.44 6.35
N THR A 353 -30.13 10.66 6.18
CA THR A 353 -30.10 9.22 6.40
C THR A 353 -29.53 8.52 5.17
N VAL A 354 -28.56 7.64 5.37
CA VAL A 354 -27.83 6.92 4.31
C VAL A 354 -27.89 5.41 4.53
N ASP A 355 -27.62 4.65 3.48
CA ASP A 355 -27.35 3.21 3.56
C ASP A 355 -25.83 3.01 3.48
N LEU A 356 -25.27 2.54 4.60
CA LEU A 356 -23.86 2.17 4.77
C LEU A 356 -23.69 0.68 4.46
N SER A 357 -22.76 0.34 3.59
CA SER A 357 -22.38 -1.05 3.27
C SER A 357 -20.87 -1.19 3.16
N PHE A 358 -20.37 -2.42 3.13
CA PHE A 358 -18.94 -2.74 3.14
C PHE A 358 -18.54 -3.46 1.86
N ASP A 359 -17.26 -3.37 1.53
CA ASP A 359 -16.67 -4.08 0.40
C ASP A 359 -16.26 -5.49 0.79
N SER A 360 -16.43 -6.48 -0.09
CA SER A 360 -16.06 -7.87 0.19
C SER A 360 -14.55 -8.11 0.27
N GLU A 361 -13.74 -7.27 -0.36
CA GLU A 361 -12.29 -7.41 -0.46
C GLU A 361 -11.54 -6.61 0.61
N GLU A 362 -12.16 -5.57 1.18
CA GLU A 362 -11.56 -4.75 2.24
C GLU A 362 -12.04 -5.14 3.65
N PRO A 363 -11.22 -5.00 4.71
CA PRO A 363 -11.71 -5.14 6.07
C PRO A 363 -12.76 -4.07 6.40
N VAL A 364 -13.60 -4.35 7.40
CA VAL A 364 -14.61 -3.37 7.86
C VAL A 364 -13.96 -2.11 8.43
N ARG A 365 -12.77 -2.23 9.03
CA ARG A 365 -12.02 -1.12 9.60
C ARG A 365 -10.63 -1.00 8.99
N ASP A 366 -10.16 0.23 8.95
CA ASP A 366 -8.78 0.52 8.60
C ASP A 366 -7.82 0.31 9.80
N ALA A 367 -6.52 0.50 9.57
CA ALA A 367 -5.50 0.34 10.62
C ALA A 367 -5.60 1.39 11.75
N PHE A 368 -6.42 2.42 11.58
CA PHE A 368 -6.70 3.46 12.57
C PHE A 368 -8.05 3.27 13.27
N GLY A 369 -8.74 2.16 12.99
CA GLY A 369 -10.05 1.85 13.55
C GLY A 369 -11.21 2.60 12.89
N ARG A 370 -11.01 3.34 11.80
CA ARG A 370 -12.11 3.98 11.06
C ARG A 370 -12.86 2.93 10.25
N VAL A 371 -14.17 3.06 10.15
CA VAL A 371 -15.00 2.15 9.37
C VAL A 371 -14.84 2.45 7.87
N LEU A 372 -14.47 1.47 7.07
CA LEU A 372 -14.38 1.58 5.61
C LEU A 372 -15.77 1.33 5.00
N GLY A 373 -16.34 2.33 4.34
CA GLY A 373 -17.75 2.29 3.96
C GLY A 373 -18.10 2.83 2.58
N TYR A 374 -19.09 2.18 1.98
CA TYR A 374 -19.85 2.67 0.84
C TYR A 374 -21.12 3.37 1.30
N ILE A 375 -21.32 4.60 0.86
CA ILE A 375 -22.46 5.43 1.24
C ILE A 375 -23.39 5.60 0.05
N HIS A 376 -24.62 5.09 0.21
CA HIS A 376 -25.73 5.37 -0.69
C HIS A 376 -26.73 6.32 -0.04
N TYR A 377 -27.17 7.33 -0.78
CA TYR A 377 -28.02 8.40 -0.25
C TYR A 377 -29.11 8.82 -1.23
N ASP A 378 -30.09 9.57 -0.73
CA ASP A 378 -31.22 10.09 -1.50
C ASP A 378 -30.90 11.52 -1.95
N ALA A 379 -30.32 11.67 -3.15
CA ALA A 379 -29.94 12.99 -3.65
C ALA A 379 -31.15 13.82 -4.10
N ASP A 380 -32.19 13.17 -4.66
CA ASP A 380 -33.33 13.84 -5.29
C ASP A 380 -34.57 13.98 -4.39
N GLY A 381 -34.53 13.42 -3.17
CA GLY A 381 -35.61 13.44 -2.20
C GLY A 381 -36.75 12.49 -2.55
N SER A 382 -36.50 11.47 -3.37
CA SER A 382 -37.46 10.44 -3.79
C SER A 382 -37.84 9.48 -2.66
N GLY A 383 -37.02 9.40 -1.62
CA GLY A 383 -37.09 8.41 -0.54
C GLY A 383 -36.35 7.10 -0.85
N THR A 384 -35.66 7.02 -1.99
CA THR A 384 -34.78 5.89 -2.35
C THR A 384 -33.32 6.35 -2.32
N ARG A 385 -32.44 5.53 -1.73
CA ARG A 385 -31.02 5.83 -1.58
C ARG A 385 -30.23 5.13 -2.68
N ASP A 386 -30.40 5.60 -3.91
CA ASP A 386 -29.81 4.97 -5.09
C ASP A 386 -28.54 5.70 -5.58
N ASP A 387 -28.23 6.88 -5.03
CA ASP A 387 -27.04 7.66 -5.38
C ASP A 387 -25.81 7.17 -4.60
N PHE A 388 -24.77 6.76 -5.31
CA PHE A 388 -23.54 6.25 -4.72
C PHE A 388 -22.50 7.36 -4.53
N TYR A 389 -22.36 7.86 -3.30
CA TYR A 389 -21.53 9.02 -2.99
C TYR A 389 -20.08 8.84 -3.42
N ASN A 390 -19.47 7.70 -3.06
CA ASN A 390 -18.07 7.38 -3.33
C ASN A 390 -17.73 7.60 -4.82
N ARG A 391 -18.44 6.91 -5.72
CA ARG A 391 -18.21 7.06 -7.17
C ARG A 391 -18.58 8.45 -7.71
N ASN A 392 -19.62 9.07 -7.16
CA ASN A 392 -20.07 10.39 -7.61
C ASN A 392 -19.02 11.47 -7.31
N ALA A 393 -18.35 11.42 -6.16
CA ALA A 393 -17.28 12.37 -5.81
C ALA A 393 -16.11 12.32 -6.81
N VAL A 394 -15.72 11.12 -7.24
CA VAL A 394 -14.68 10.91 -8.27
C VAL A 394 -15.15 11.39 -9.64
N ARG A 395 -16.34 10.94 -10.08
CA ARG A 395 -16.94 11.32 -11.37
C ARG A 395 -17.02 12.85 -11.52
N ASP A 396 -17.39 13.53 -10.44
CA ASP A 396 -17.57 14.97 -10.43
C ASP A 396 -16.26 15.72 -10.13
N GLY A 397 -15.10 15.04 -10.06
CA GLY A 397 -13.78 15.67 -9.93
C GLY A 397 -13.55 16.37 -8.59
N PHE A 398 -14.11 15.84 -7.49
CA PHE A 398 -13.82 16.29 -6.12
C PHE A 398 -12.85 15.37 -5.39
N ALA A 399 -12.59 14.18 -5.93
CA ALA A 399 -11.72 13.16 -5.36
C ALA A 399 -10.92 12.47 -6.46
N ARG A 400 -9.74 11.95 -6.09
CA ARG A 400 -9.01 10.92 -6.84
C ARG A 400 -9.42 9.53 -6.35
N VAL A 401 -9.11 8.50 -7.13
CA VAL A 401 -9.15 7.11 -6.67
C VAL A 401 -7.80 6.77 -6.06
N TYR A 402 -7.82 6.12 -4.92
CA TYR A 402 -6.60 5.58 -4.31
C TYR A 402 -6.52 4.07 -4.62
N GLY A 403 -5.32 3.58 -4.87
CA GLY A 403 -5.00 2.20 -5.20
C GLY A 403 -5.12 1.29 -4.00
N SER A 404 -6.16 0.45 -4.00
CA SER A 404 -6.34 -0.66 -3.07
C SER A 404 -7.14 -1.79 -3.71
N GLY A 405 -7.36 -2.90 -3.00
CA GLY A 405 -8.00 -4.09 -3.54
C GLY A 405 -9.54 -4.02 -3.66
N PHE A 406 -10.16 -2.89 -3.32
CA PHE A 406 -11.62 -2.78 -3.25
C PHE A 406 -12.34 -3.10 -4.57
N GLY A 407 -13.52 -3.71 -4.46
CA GLY A 407 -14.26 -4.28 -5.60
C GLY A 407 -14.80 -3.28 -6.63
N TYR A 408 -14.86 -1.99 -6.32
CA TYR A 408 -15.29 -0.95 -7.27
C TYR A 408 -14.14 -0.17 -7.94
N HIS A 409 -12.89 -0.51 -7.66
CA HIS A 409 -11.70 0.24 -8.10
C HIS A 409 -11.76 0.64 -9.58
N ASP A 410 -11.83 -0.32 -10.49
CA ASP A 410 -11.76 -0.07 -11.94
C ASP A 410 -12.93 0.81 -12.43
N SER A 411 -14.09 0.71 -11.78
CA SER A 411 -15.26 1.53 -12.10
C SER A 411 -15.15 2.98 -11.63
N PHE A 412 -14.38 3.21 -10.56
CA PHE A 412 -14.07 4.55 -10.05
C PHE A 412 -12.95 5.14 -10.86
N TRP A 413 -11.90 4.36 -11.13
CA TRP A 413 -10.77 4.74 -11.95
C TRP A 413 -11.24 5.20 -13.34
N SER A 414 -12.15 4.45 -13.99
CA SER A 414 -12.74 4.87 -15.26
C SER A 414 -13.50 6.21 -15.16
N ALA A 415 -14.11 6.51 -14.00
CA ALA A 415 -14.75 7.80 -13.76
C ALA A 415 -13.72 8.92 -13.58
N GLU A 416 -12.60 8.64 -12.93
CA GLU A 416 -11.48 9.56 -12.75
C GLU A 416 -10.77 9.86 -14.08
N ASP A 417 -10.44 8.85 -14.88
CA ASP A 417 -9.85 8.99 -16.21
C ASP A 417 -10.71 9.90 -17.11
N THR A 418 -12.04 9.74 -17.02
CA THR A 418 -13.00 10.63 -17.68
C THR A 418 -12.99 12.05 -17.09
N ALA A 419 -12.90 12.19 -15.77
CA ALA A 419 -12.88 13.48 -15.09
C ALA A 419 -11.60 14.27 -15.43
N ARG A 420 -10.44 13.59 -15.40
CA ARG A 420 -9.12 14.08 -15.84
C ARG A 420 -9.15 14.55 -17.28
N SER A 421 -9.55 13.67 -18.20
CA SER A 421 -9.64 13.98 -19.65
C SER A 421 -10.52 15.20 -19.96
N ASN A 422 -11.53 15.47 -19.13
CA ASN A 422 -12.43 16.62 -19.30
C ASN A 422 -12.00 17.88 -18.53
N GLY A 423 -10.92 17.83 -17.73
CA GLY A 423 -10.52 18.91 -16.82
C GLY A 423 -11.62 19.23 -15.79
N THR A 424 -12.32 18.20 -15.31
CA THR A 424 -13.47 18.37 -14.42
C THR A 424 -12.99 18.76 -13.02
N ASN A 425 -13.44 19.93 -12.54
CA ASN A 425 -13.21 20.38 -11.17
C ASN A 425 -11.73 20.38 -10.76
N VAL A 426 -11.30 19.54 -9.80
CA VAL A 426 -9.88 19.50 -9.35
C VAL A 426 -8.93 19.25 -10.52
N TRP A 427 -9.38 18.54 -11.55
CA TRP A 427 -8.57 18.25 -12.73
C TRP A 427 -8.43 19.44 -13.69
N GLY A 428 -9.04 20.59 -13.41
CA GLY A 428 -9.00 21.76 -14.29
C GLY A 428 -7.62 22.43 -14.41
N GLN A 429 -6.65 22.05 -13.58
CA GLN A 429 -5.23 22.44 -13.71
C GLN A 429 -4.29 21.26 -13.95
N SER A 430 -4.83 20.06 -14.19
CA SER A 430 -3.99 18.90 -14.54
C SER A 430 -3.32 19.16 -15.89
N ASP A 431 -1.99 19.08 -15.90
CA ASP A 431 -1.14 19.26 -17.08
C ASP A 431 0.05 18.29 -17.04
N PRO A 432 -0.18 16.97 -17.23
CA PRO A 432 0.88 15.97 -17.14
C PRO A 432 2.02 16.19 -18.13
N GLU A 433 1.73 16.76 -19.32
CA GLU A 433 2.73 17.06 -20.35
C GLU A 433 3.78 18.10 -19.90
N ASN A 434 3.45 18.90 -18.89
CA ASN A 434 4.35 19.92 -18.33
C ASN A 434 4.79 19.61 -16.89
N THR A 435 4.60 18.37 -16.43
CA THR A 435 5.14 17.90 -15.15
C THR A 435 6.66 17.88 -15.20
N THR A 436 7.29 18.33 -14.12
CA THR A 436 8.76 18.37 -14.07
C THR A 436 9.30 16.95 -13.95
N GLU A 437 10.12 16.56 -14.91
CA GLU A 437 10.84 15.30 -14.87
C GLU A 437 11.66 15.16 -13.59
N ILE A 438 11.57 13.99 -12.97
CA ILE A 438 12.43 13.60 -11.86
C ILE A 438 13.31 12.44 -12.31
N ARG A 439 14.61 12.48 -11.98
CA ARG A 439 15.52 11.32 -12.00
C ARG A 439 15.57 10.52 -13.32
N ASN A 440 16.05 11.16 -14.39
CA ASN A 440 16.37 10.48 -15.64
C ASN A 440 17.87 10.62 -15.96
N ARG A 441 18.68 9.70 -15.45
CA ARG A 441 20.11 9.61 -15.73
C ARG A 441 20.46 8.18 -16.13
N ALA A 442 21.67 7.98 -16.65
CA ALA A 442 22.20 6.64 -16.86
C ALA A 442 22.24 5.86 -15.54
N VAL A 443 21.94 4.57 -15.61
CA VAL A 443 21.88 3.64 -14.49
C VAL A 443 23.29 3.21 -14.12
N ASP A 444 23.89 3.93 -13.18
CA ASP A 444 25.22 3.60 -12.63
C ASP A 444 25.13 2.54 -11.51
N ASP A 445 24.06 2.57 -10.71
CA ASP A 445 23.80 1.64 -9.62
C ASP A 445 22.30 1.42 -9.38
N LEU A 446 21.98 0.27 -8.80
CA LEU A 446 20.63 -0.14 -8.40
C LEU A 446 20.62 -0.61 -6.95
N PHE A 447 19.49 -0.46 -6.27
CA PHE A 447 19.23 -1.12 -4.98
C PHE A 447 18.06 -2.10 -5.09
N PHE A 448 18.11 -3.19 -4.32
CA PHE A 448 17.15 -4.29 -4.37
C PHE A 448 16.61 -4.59 -2.97
N PRO A 449 15.58 -3.87 -2.48
CA PRO A 449 15.02 -4.10 -1.15
C PRO A 449 14.42 -5.49 -0.98
N THR A 450 14.69 -6.16 0.14
CA THR A 450 14.07 -7.43 0.53
C THR A 450 14.13 -8.51 -0.56
N THR A 451 15.21 -8.56 -1.33
CA THR A 451 15.23 -9.28 -2.62
C THR A 451 15.38 -10.81 -2.52
N ALA A 452 14.77 -11.52 -3.46
CA ALA A 452 15.04 -12.93 -3.78
C ALA A 452 15.78 -13.03 -5.11
N SER A 453 16.47 -14.15 -5.33
CA SER A 453 17.06 -14.40 -6.66
C SER A 453 16.03 -14.94 -7.64
N VAL A 454 16.36 -14.86 -8.94
CA VAL A 454 15.55 -15.42 -10.02
C VAL A 454 16.12 -16.76 -10.46
N VAL A 455 15.25 -17.74 -10.72
CA VAL A 455 15.59 -19.09 -11.21
C VAL A 455 14.70 -19.47 -12.38
N THR A 456 14.99 -20.60 -13.02
CA THR A 456 14.05 -21.29 -13.92
C THR A 456 13.34 -22.41 -13.17
N SER A 457 12.26 -22.94 -13.76
CA SER A 457 11.56 -24.14 -13.28
C SER A 457 12.46 -25.39 -13.11
N THR A 458 13.69 -25.38 -13.64
CA THR A 458 14.62 -26.52 -13.57
C THR A 458 15.97 -26.22 -12.90
N GLY A 459 16.22 -24.98 -12.45
CA GLY A 459 17.50 -24.58 -11.83
C GLY A 459 17.90 -23.16 -12.21
N GLY A 460 19.20 -22.89 -12.33
CA GLY A 460 19.69 -21.53 -12.62
C GLY A 460 19.24 -20.96 -13.96
N VAL A 461 19.18 -19.63 -14.05
CA VAL A 461 18.96 -18.89 -15.30
C VAL A 461 20.25 -18.83 -16.12
N ALA A 462 20.14 -18.87 -17.45
CA ALA A 462 21.29 -18.70 -18.34
C ALA A 462 21.68 -17.21 -18.42
N ASP A 463 22.99 -16.92 -18.43
CA ASP A 463 23.51 -15.55 -18.37
C ASP A 463 22.93 -14.61 -19.43
N SER A 464 22.67 -15.12 -20.64
CA SER A 464 22.07 -14.35 -21.75
C SER A 464 20.62 -13.89 -21.51
N ARG A 465 20.06 -14.14 -20.32
CA ARG A 465 18.72 -13.73 -19.90
C ARG A 465 18.76 -12.90 -18.62
N VAL A 466 19.95 -12.58 -18.10
CA VAL A 466 20.12 -11.96 -16.78
C VAL A 466 20.79 -10.59 -16.95
N PRO A 467 20.01 -9.49 -16.97
CA PRO A 467 20.58 -8.15 -17.09
C PRO A 467 21.30 -7.69 -15.81
N VAL A 468 20.86 -8.15 -14.62
CA VAL A 468 21.39 -7.66 -13.34
C VAL A 468 21.68 -8.82 -12.38
N TYR A 469 22.90 -8.83 -11.85
CA TYR A 469 23.34 -9.74 -10.81
C TYR A 469 23.54 -9.01 -9.48
N ALA A 470 23.54 -9.77 -8.37
CA ALA A 470 24.02 -9.28 -7.10
C ALA A 470 25.54 -9.12 -7.11
N GLU A 471 26.06 -8.20 -6.29
CA GLU A 471 27.50 -8.07 -6.08
C GLU A 471 28.12 -9.37 -5.57
N SER A 472 29.39 -9.60 -5.90
CA SER A 472 30.12 -10.82 -5.52
C SER A 472 30.26 -11.04 -4.00
N THR A 473 29.96 -10.02 -3.20
CA THR A 473 29.92 -10.07 -1.72
C THR A 473 28.56 -10.48 -1.16
N ALA A 474 27.52 -10.50 -1.99
CA ALA A 474 26.18 -10.88 -1.57
C ALA A 474 26.13 -12.35 -1.16
N THR A 475 25.25 -12.63 -0.21
CA THR A 475 24.98 -13.97 0.31
C THR A 475 23.54 -14.34 0.06
N GLN A 476 23.33 -15.60 -0.30
CA GLN A 476 22.04 -16.19 -0.57
C GLN A 476 21.68 -17.21 0.51
N ASN A 477 20.46 -17.17 1.02
CA ASN A 477 19.98 -18.14 2.01
C ASN A 477 18.58 -18.66 1.65
N GLY A 478 18.45 -19.98 1.44
CA GLY A 478 17.21 -20.63 1.02
C GLY A 478 17.24 -21.10 -0.45
N GLY A 479 16.20 -21.81 -0.85
CA GLY A 479 15.91 -22.13 -2.23
C GLY A 479 17.02 -22.82 -3.02
N TYR A 480 17.05 -22.57 -4.33
CA TYR A 480 18.14 -22.96 -5.22
C TYR A 480 19.36 -22.09 -4.96
N SER A 481 20.50 -22.72 -4.68
CA SER A 481 21.74 -21.99 -4.41
C SER A 481 22.59 -21.82 -5.68
N TYR A 482 22.88 -20.57 -6.04
CA TYR A 482 23.88 -20.26 -7.07
C TYR A 482 25.30 -20.45 -6.50
N SER A 483 26.17 -21.10 -7.29
CA SER A 483 27.58 -21.25 -6.94
C SER A 483 28.48 -20.13 -7.48
N GLY A 484 27.90 -19.18 -8.20
CA GLY A 484 28.54 -18.04 -8.85
C GLY A 484 27.65 -16.81 -8.69
N ASP A 485 27.55 -16.01 -9.74
CA ASP A 485 26.74 -14.78 -9.72
C ASP A 485 25.26 -15.10 -9.48
N ILE A 486 24.59 -14.25 -8.69
CA ILE A 486 23.20 -14.44 -8.25
C ILE A 486 22.31 -13.52 -9.09
N PRO A 487 21.43 -14.05 -9.96
CA PRO A 487 20.52 -13.24 -10.77
C PRO A 487 19.49 -12.51 -9.90
N LEU A 488 19.39 -11.19 -10.04
CA LEU A 488 18.39 -10.36 -9.37
C LEU A 488 17.25 -9.94 -10.30
N ALA A 489 17.50 -9.96 -11.61
CA ALA A 489 16.51 -9.74 -12.66
C ALA A 489 16.75 -10.74 -13.80
N ALA A 490 15.68 -11.24 -14.42
CA ALA A 490 15.81 -12.05 -15.64
C ALA A 490 14.66 -11.78 -16.62
N VAL A 491 14.93 -12.02 -17.90
CA VAL A 491 13.99 -11.82 -19.01
C VAL A 491 13.68 -13.13 -19.74
N ASP A 492 12.44 -13.24 -20.23
CA ASP A 492 11.96 -14.24 -21.16
C ASP A 492 11.35 -13.53 -22.37
N GLU A 493 12.21 -13.12 -23.28
CA GLU A 493 11.84 -12.44 -24.53
C GLU A 493 10.84 -13.26 -25.36
N SER A 494 10.81 -14.59 -25.20
CA SER A 494 9.90 -15.45 -25.98
C SER A 494 8.43 -15.33 -25.56
N THR A 495 8.19 -14.75 -24.38
CA THR A 495 6.86 -14.56 -23.79
C THR A 495 6.61 -13.10 -23.36
N ASN A 496 7.53 -12.18 -23.65
CA ASN A 496 7.51 -10.79 -23.16
C ASN A 496 7.35 -10.69 -21.63
N VAL A 497 8.00 -11.60 -20.88
CA VAL A 497 7.93 -11.65 -19.41
C VAL A 497 9.28 -11.29 -18.81
N ALA A 498 9.30 -10.44 -17.79
CA ALA A 498 10.43 -10.28 -16.89
C ALA A 498 10.10 -10.80 -15.49
N MET A 499 11.11 -11.25 -14.76
CA MET A 499 11.02 -11.54 -13.33
C MET A 499 12.08 -10.71 -12.60
N LEU A 500 11.63 -9.88 -11.66
CA LEU A 500 12.47 -9.08 -10.77
C LEU A 500 12.40 -9.67 -9.37
N GLY A 501 13.53 -9.73 -8.67
CA GLY A 501 13.62 -10.27 -7.32
C GLY A 501 13.05 -9.38 -6.22
N SER A 502 12.71 -8.13 -6.54
CA SER A 502 12.51 -7.07 -5.56
C SER A 502 11.53 -5.98 -6.04
N PRO A 503 10.74 -5.37 -5.14
CA PRO A 503 9.87 -4.22 -5.43
C PRO A 503 10.69 -2.93 -5.58
N LEU A 504 11.31 -2.74 -6.76
CA LEU A 504 12.27 -1.66 -7.02
C LEU A 504 11.69 -0.24 -6.95
N ILE A 505 10.37 -0.11 -7.04
CA ILE A 505 9.63 1.15 -7.14
C ILE A 505 8.83 1.50 -5.88
N ASP A 506 9.10 0.81 -4.77
CA ASP A 506 8.46 1.06 -3.47
C ASP A 506 8.81 2.46 -2.94
N GLU A 507 7.80 3.31 -2.82
CA GLU A 507 7.91 4.67 -2.31
C GLU A 507 8.45 4.73 -0.87
N GLY A 508 8.33 3.64 -0.10
CA GLY A 508 8.84 3.56 1.27
C GLY A 508 10.35 3.75 1.40
N TYR A 509 11.08 3.66 0.28
CA TYR A 509 12.51 3.95 0.21
C TYR A 509 12.82 5.42 -0.14
N GLU A 510 11.81 6.26 -0.28
CA GLU A 510 11.98 7.68 -0.58
C GLU A 510 12.21 8.51 0.68
N SER A 511 13.12 9.48 0.59
CA SER A 511 13.39 10.40 1.72
C SER A 511 12.14 11.23 2.09
N GLY A 512 11.26 11.49 1.12
CA GLY A 512 9.96 12.14 1.35
C GLY A 512 8.99 11.30 2.18
N GLU A 513 9.13 9.98 2.16
CA GLU A 513 8.39 9.03 3.00
C GLU A 513 9.05 8.79 4.37
N GLY A 514 10.14 9.51 4.67
CA GLY A 514 10.86 9.40 5.92
C GLY A 514 11.94 8.31 5.91
N PHE A 515 12.28 7.75 4.75
CA PHE A 515 13.44 6.87 4.65
C PHE A 515 14.72 7.62 5.04
N ALA A 516 15.60 6.95 5.80
CA ALA A 516 16.69 7.62 6.51
C ALA A 516 17.80 8.19 5.59
N VAL A 517 17.85 7.73 4.34
CA VAL A 517 18.82 8.17 3.33
C VAL A 517 18.10 8.50 2.02
N ASP A 518 18.71 9.34 1.20
CA ASP A 518 18.18 9.65 -0.12
C ASP A 518 18.59 8.56 -1.12
N THR A 519 17.60 7.89 -1.69
CA THR A 519 17.76 6.84 -2.70
C THR A 519 17.62 7.37 -4.13
N ALA A 520 17.38 8.67 -4.31
CA ALA A 520 17.27 9.34 -5.61
C ALA A 520 18.49 9.19 -6.54
N GLY A 521 19.63 8.74 -5.99
CA GLY A 521 20.85 8.46 -6.73
C GLY A 521 20.82 7.14 -7.49
N TYR A 522 20.02 6.17 -7.04
CA TYR A 522 19.86 4.88 -7.70
C TYR A 522 18.79 4.98 -8.78
N GLU A 523 19.10 4.57 -10.00
CA GLU A 523 18.21 4.75 -11.15
C GLU A 523 17.25 3.57 -11.35
N ASN A 524 16.63 3.12 -10.25
CA ASN A 524 15.65 2.03 -10.25
C ASN A 524 14.47 2.29 -11.21
N PHE A 525 14.03 3.55 -11.30
CA PHE A 525 12.89 3.96 -12.15
C PHE A 525 13.25 3.89 -13.63
N VAL A 526 14.43 4.38 -14.01
CA VAL A 526 14.95 4.29 -15.37
C VAL A 526 15.14 2.83 -15.78
N PHE A 527 15.77 2.02 -14.92
CA PHE A 527 15.98 0.60 -15.21
C PHE A 527 14.68 -0.16 -15.47
N LEU A 528 13.67 0.00 -14.60
CA LEU A 528 12.37 -0.66 -14.80
C LEU A 528 11.70 -0.21 -16.10
N THR A 529 11.78 1.08 -16.41
CA THR A 529 11.13 1.65 -17.60
C THR A 529 11.83 1.21 -18.89
N ASN A 530 13.16 1.21 -18.91
CA ASN A 530 13.95 0.62 -20.00
C ASN A 530 13.67 -0.88 -20.15
N LEU A 531 13.47 -1.61 -19.05
CA LEU A 531 13.15 -3.04 -19.08
C LEU A 531 11.76 -3.30 -19.69
N ILE A 532 10.79 -2.43 -19.39
CA ILE A 532 9.47 -2.46 -20.04
C ILE A 532 9.64 -2.24 -21.55
N ASP A 533 10.35 -1.19 -21.97
CA ASP A 533 10.54 -0.84 -23.38
C ASP A 533 11.43 -1.83 -24.15
N TYR A 534 12.30 -2.55 -23.44
CA TYR A 534 13.09 -3.66 -23.98
C TYR A 534 12.22 -4.88 -24.34
N LEU A 535 11.14 -5.14 -23.60
CA LEU A 535 10.28 -6.30 -23.80
C LEU A 535 9.04 -6.02 -24.63
N THR A 536 8.53 -4.79 -24.59
CA THR A 536 7.27 -4.45 -25.25
C THR A 536 7.48 -4.07 -26.71
N GLU A 537 6.55 -4.51 -27.56
CA GLU A 537 6.33 -3.98 -28.91
C GLU A 537 5.15 -3.00 -28.95
N ALA A 538 4.43 -2.85 -27.83
CA ALA A 538 3.28 -1.98 -27.70
C ALA A 538 3.67 -0.58 -27.21
N THR A 539 2.85 0.40 -27.57
CA THR A 539 2.96 1.78 -27.06
C THR A 539 1.86 2.04 -26.03
N GLY A 540 1.99 3.10 -25.24
CA GLY A 540 0.94 3.55 -24.32
C GLY A 540 1.42 3.62 -22.88
N ASP A 541 0.53 3.32 -21.94
CA ASP A 541 0.73 3.55 -20.51
C ASP A 541 1.18 2.29 -19.78
N VAL A 542 1.56 2.43 -18.50
CA VAL A 542 1.92 1.31 -17.64
C VAL A 542 0.80 1.05 -16.63
N LEU A 543 0.38 -0.20 -16.52
CA LEU A 543 -0.61 -0.66 -15.55
C LEU A 543 0.09 -1.46 -14.44
N ILE A 544 -0.35 -1.31 -13.20
CA ILE A 544 -0.01 -2.23 -12.10
C ILE A 544 -1.26 -2.99 -11.65
N ASP A 545 -1.12 -4.28 -11.36
CA ASP A 545 -2.17 -5.04 -10.70
C ASP A 545 -2.26 -4.62 -9.22
N GLY A 546 -3.43 -4.15 -8.82
CA GLY A 546 -3.76 -3.88 -7.41
C GLY A 546 -4.77 -4.84 -6.82
N GLY A 547 -5.23 -5.82 -7.62
CA GLY A 547 -6.04 -6.93 -7.15
C GLY A 547 -5.23 -7.95 -6.36
N HIS A 548 -5.84 -9.11 -6.10
CA HIS A 548 -5.15 -10.29 -5.56
C HIS A 548 -4.43 -10.10 -4.21
N GLY A 549 -4.97 -9.21 -3.35
CA GLY A 549 -4.48 -9.00 -1.99
C GLY A 549 -3.09 -8.36 -1.89
N GLN A 550 -2.68 -7.58 -2.90
CA GLN A 550 -1.38 -6.89 -2.92
C GLN A 550 -1.35 -5.63 -2.05
N PHE A 551 -2.49 -4.93 -1.92
CA PHE A 551 -2.55 -3.72 -1.11
C PHE A 551 -2.28 -4.00 0.38
N SER A 552 -1.45 -3.17 1.01
CA SER A 552 -1.01 -3.31 2.42
C SER A 552 -0.22 -4.59 2.75
N ALA A 553 0.11 -5.43 1.77
CA ALA A 553 1.03 -6.53 1.98
C ALA A 553 2.47 -6.00 1.96
N GLY A 554 3.25 -6.25 3.02
CA GLY A 554 4.62 -5.72 3.17
C GLY A 554 5.67 -6.26 2.19
N TYR A 555 5.24 -6.93 1.12
CA TYR A 555 6.05 -7.57 0.09
C TYR A 555 5.51 -7.33 -1.34
N ALA A 556 4.49 -6.47 -1.47
CA ALA A 556 3.78 -6.17 -2.71
C ALA A 556 3.49 -4.66 -2.78
N LEU A 557 3.13 -4.15 -3.95
CA LEU A 557 2.87 -2.72 -4.18
C LEU A 557 1.54 -2.52 -4.90
N SER A 558 0.81 -1.48 -4.53
CA SER A 558 -0.24 -0.86 -5.35
C SER A 558 0.30 0.39 -6.07
N ASN A 559 -0.49 1.06 -6.91
CA ASN A 559 -0.02 2.33 -7.51
C ASN A 559 0.23 3.42 -6.46
N ASP A 560 -0.54 3.42 -5.37
CA ASP A 560 -0.32 4.29 -4.21
C ASP A 560 0.97 3.95 -3.44
N ASP A 561 1.56 2.76 -3.61
CA ASP A 561 2.89 2.43 -3.05
C ASP A 561 4.04 2.82 -4.01
N ALA A 562 3.72 3.46 -5.14
CA ALA A 562 4.67 3.80 -6.20
C ALA A 562 4.45 5.20 -6.79
N ALA A 563 3.92 6.15 -6.00
CA ALA A 563 3.60 7.51 -6.45
C ALA A 563 4.82 8.28 -7.01
N TYR A 564 6.04 7.99 -6.53
CA TYR A 564 7.26 8.56 -7.06
C TYR A 564 7.64 7.98 -8.43
N TYR A 565 7.38 6.70 -8.65
CA TYR A 565 7.56 6.09 -9.98
C TYR A 565 6.51 6.60 -10.96
N GLN A 566 5.26 6.79 -10.52
CA GLN A 566 4.23 7.49 -11.28
C GLN A 566 4.70 8.89 -11.70
N ARG A 567 5.26 9.68 -10.77
CA ARG A 567 5.79 11.01 -11.10
C ARG A 567 6.97 10.98 -12.08
N PHE A 568 7.83 9.97 -12.01
CA PHE A 568 8.87 9.73 -13.01
C PHE A 568 8.25 9.48 -14.39
N LEU A 569 7.29 8.54 -14.47
CA LEU A 569 6.62 8.18 -15.72
C LEU A 569 5.88 9.38 -16.33
N GLU A 570 5.18 10.18 -15.52
CA GLU A 570 4.53 11.43 -15.98
C GLU A 570 5.55 12.36 -16.65
N GLY A 571 6.71 12.54 -16.04
CA GLY A 571 7.78 13.40 -16.56
C GLY A 571 8.39 12.94 -17.88
N VAL A 572 8.20 11.67 -18.24
CA VAL A 572 8.63 11.09 -19.53
C VAL A 572 7.43 10.75 -20.44
N GLY A 573 6.25 11.30 -20.15
CA GLY A 573 5.07 11.21 -21.00
C GLY A 573 4.32 9.87 -20.93
N ILE A 574 4.41 9.15 -19.82
CA ILE A 574 3.74 7.86 -19.59
C ILE A 574 2.85 7.97 -18.35
N SER A 575 1.59 7.51 -18.43
CA SER A 575 0.76 7.36 -17.24
C SER A 575 1.00 6.04 -16.51
N PHE A 576 0.80 6.03 -15.20
CA PHE A 576 0.91 4.85 -14.35
C PHE A 576 -0.36 4.68 -13.53
N GLU A 577 -1.04 3.56 -13.73
CA GLU A 577 -2.41 3.38 -13.24
C GLU A 577 -2.59 1.97 -12.69
N GLN A 578 -3.71 1.73 -12.01
CA GLN A 578 -4.03 0.43 -11.41
C GLN A 578 -5.27 -0.23 -12.03
N SER A 579 -5.29 -1.56 -12.08
CA SER A 579 -6.51 -2.35 -12.25
C SER A 579 -6.57 -3.49 -11.23
N ASN A 580 -7.78 -3.85 -10.81
CA ASN A 580 -8.05 -4.98 -9.93
C ASN A 580 -8.73 -6.16 -10.66
N SER A 581 -8.99 -6.06 -11.97
CA SER A 581 -9.75 -7.06 -12.72
C SER A 581 -9.26 -7.18 -14.16
N LEU A 582 -8.07 -7.74 -14.33
CA LEU A 582 -7.33 -7.78 -15.61
C LEU A 582 -8.04 -8.54 -16.75
N ASP A 583 -9.00 -9.42 -16.45
CA ASP A 583 -9.78 -10.15 -17.46
C ASP A 583 -10.92 -9.32 -18.07
N THR A 584 -11.39 -8.30 -17.36
CA THR A 584 -12.50 -7.43 -17.79
C THR A 584 -12.06 -6.01 -18.12
N PHE A 585 -10.85 -5.64 -17.71
CA PHE A 585 -10.23 -4.36 -18.01
C PHE A 585 -9.75 -4.26 -19.47
N ASP A 586 -9.82 -3.07 -20.05
CA ASP A 586 -9.35 -2.85 -21.43
C ASP A 586 -7.83 -2.71 -21.46
N LEU A 587 -7.14 -3.79 -21.83
CA LEU A 587 -5.69 -3.83 -21.90
C LEU A 587 -5.11 -3.22 -23.21
N SER A 588 -5.93 -2.71 -24.13
CA SER A 588 -5.46 -2.28 -25.46
C SER A 588 -4.66 -0.98 -25.49
N ARG A 589 -4.69 -0.17 -24.42
CA ARG A 589 -3.97 1.11 -24.32
C ARG A 589 -2.64 1.03 -23.56
N TRP A 590 -2.26 -0.16 -23.08
CA TRP A 590 -1.13 -0.31 -22.17
C TRP A 590 0.06 -0.94 -22.90
N ARG A 591 1.27 -0.47 -22.58
CA ARG A 591 2.51 -1.10 -23.03
C ARG A 591 2.97 -2.21 -22.09
N ALA A 592 2.60 -2.13 -20.81
CA ALA A 592 3.00 -3.12 -19.82
C ALA A 592 1.99 -3.29 -18.68
N VAL A 593 2.01 -4.49 -18.10
CA VAL A 593 1.37 -4.80 -16.82
C VAL A 593 2.43 -5.25 -15.82
N VAL A 594 2.58 -4.51 -14.73
CA VAL A 594 3.40 -4.85 -13.57
C VAL A 594 2.55 -5.65 -12.59
N VAL A 595 3.03 -6.82 -12.18
CA VAL A 595 2.36 -7.67 -11.18
C VAL A 595 3.34 -7.92 -10.05
N THR A 596 3.04 -7.41 -8.85
CA THR A 596 3.85 -7.71 -7.67
C THR A 596 3.42 -9.04 -7.06
N THR A 597 4.09 -9.48 -5.98
CA THR A 597 3.86 -10.83 -5.45
C THR A 597 2.46 -10.92 -4.83
N PRO A 598 1.51 -11.68 -5.43
CA PRO A 598 0.11 -11.60 -5.07
C PRO A 598 -0.24 -12.55 -3.91
N ALA A 599 -1.05 -12.09 -2.96
CA ALA A 599 -1.52 -12.92 -1.85
C ALA A 599 -2.51 -14.00 -2.33
N ASP A 600 -3.32 -13.67 -3.34
CA ASP A 600 -4.29 -14.57 -3.96
C ASP A 600 -3.84 -15.05 -5.35
N SER A 601 -4.37 -16.19 -5.77
CA SER A 601 -4.08 -16.75 -7.09
C SER A 601 -4.91 -16.09 -8.19
N PHE A 602 -4.29 -15.81 -9.33
CA PHE A 602 -4.99 -15.40 -10.54
C PHE A 602 -5.92 -16.50 -11.06
N THR A 603 -7.08 -16.10 -11.56
CA THR A 603 -7.99 -16.99 -12.27
C THR A 603 -7.46 -17.34 -13.67
N GLN A 604 -7.96 -18.42 -14.26
CA GLN A 604 -7.59 -18.77 -15.63
C GLN A 604 -7.98 -17.68 -16.65
N ALA A 605 -9.07 -16.94 -16.40
CA ALA A 605 -9.51 -15.88 -17.31
C ALA A 605 -8.51 -14.71 -17.33
N GLU A 606 -7.96 -14.34 -16.17
CA GLU A 606 -6.94 -13.29 -16.06
C GLU A 606 -5.61 -13.75 -16.67
N ILE A 607 -5.21 -15.01 -16.43
CA ILE A 607 -4.03 -15.60 -17.08
C ILE A 607 -4.19 -15.60 -18.61
N ASP A 608 -5.36 -15.96 -19.13
CA ASP A 608 -5.64 -15.95 -20.57
C ASP A 608 -5.62 -14.52 -21.13
N ALA A 609 -6.12 -13.53 -20.38
CA ALA A 609 -6.09 -12.12 -20.76
C ALA A 609 -4.66 -11.57 -20.82
N LEU A 610 -3.85 -11.80 -19.78
CA LEU A 610 -2.44 -11.40 -19.75
C LEU A 610 -1.59 -12.14 -20.78
N SER A 611 -1.86 -13.42 -21.03
CA SER A 611 -1.19 -14.18 -22.09
C SER A 611 -1.51 -13.62 -23.48
N SER A 612 -2.75 -13.17 -23.69
CA SER A 612 -3.17 -12.55 -24.95
C SER A 612 -2.54 -11.16 -25.11
N PHE A 613 -2.54 -10.36 -24.04
CA PHE A 613 -1.86 -9.06 -23.99
C PHE A 613 -0.38 -9.18 -24.33
N ALA A 614 0.33 -10.13 -23.70
CA ALA A 614 1.75 -10.36 -23.98
C ALA A 614 1.97 -10.81 -25.44
N ALA A 615 1.13 -11.70 -25.95
CA ALA A 615 1.18 -12.16 -27.34
C ALA A 615 0.87 -11.06 -28.37
N ASP A 616 0.12 -10.03 -27.99
CA ASP A 616 -0.20 -8.85 -28.79
C ASP A 616 0.89 -7.75 -28.68
N GLY A 617 2.01 -8.04 -28.02
CA GLY A 617 3.18 -7.18 -27.93
C GLY A 617 3.36 -6.46 -26.59
N GLY A 618 2.45 -6.63 -25.63
CA GLY A 618 2.61 -6.05 -24.29
C GLY A 618 3.69 -6.75 -23.46
N ALA A 619 4.27 -6.05 -22.48
CA ALA A 619 5.21 -6.63 -21.52
C ALA A 619 4.54 -6.97 -20.19
N VAL A 620 4.84 -8.13 -19.60
CA VAL A 620 4.39 -8.48 -18.24
C VAL A 620 5.60 -8.55 -17.31
N ILE A 621 5.65 -7.65 -16.33
CA ILE A 621 6.77 -7.55 -15.38
C ILE A 621 6.33 -8.15 -14.05
N LEU A 622 6.92 -9.29 -13.70
CA LEU A 622 6.64 -9.98 -12.44
C LEU A 622 7.64 -9.53 -11.38
N VAL A 623 7.14 -8.98 -10.27
CA VAL A 623 7.94 -8.33 -9.24
C VAL A 623 7.84 -9.11 -7.93
N GLY A 624 8.95 -9.75 -7.59
CA GLY A 624 9.11 -10.59 -6.41
C GLY A 624 9.51 -9.83 -5.14
N ALA A 625 9.48 -10.54 -4.03
CA ALA A 625 10.18 -10.17 -2.79
C ALA A 625 10.63 -11.44 -2.05
N GLY A 626 11.84 -11.44 -1.50
CA GLY A 626 12.38 -12.51 -0.67
C GLY A 626 11.76 -12.61 0.73
N THR A 627 11.05 -11.57 1.17
CA THR A 627 10.19 -11.61 2.38
C THR A 627 8.79 -12.17 2.11
N ALA A 628 8.43 -12.39 0.84
CA ALA A 628 7.10 -12.89 0.51
C ALA A 628 6.86 -14.29 1.11
N PRO A 629 5.67 -14.54 1.69
CA PRO A 629 5.26 -15.86 2.16
C PRO A 629 5.27 -16.89 1.02
N SER A 630 5.50 -18.16 1.36
CA SER A 630 5.57 -19.24 0.38
C SER A 630 4.33 -19.37 -0.51
N GLY A 631 3.13 -19.10 0.03
CA GLY A 631 1.88 -19.07 -0.73
C GLY A 631 1.87 -17.98 -1.80
N ALA A 632 2.17 -16.74 -1.42
CA ALA A 632 2.20 -15.61 -2.34
C ALA A 632 3.27 -15.77 -3.44
N ARG A 633 4.46 -16.25 -3.06
CA ARG A 633 5.51 -16.64 -4.03
C ARG A 633 5.04 -17.74 -4.98
N THR A 634 4.25 -18.70 -4.50
CA THR A 634 3.68 -19.76 -5.35
C THR A 634 2.71 -19.16 -6.38
N ASN A 635 1.85 -18.23 -5.96
CA ASN A 635 0.91 -17.56 -6.87
C ASN A 635 1.63 -16.78 -8.00
N LEU A 636 2.69 -16.02 -7.67
CA LEU A 636 3.50 -15.32 -8.68
C LEU A 636 4.14 -16.30 -9.67
N ASN A 637 4.67 -17.41 -9.15
CA ASN A 637 5.31 -18.47 -9.94
C ASN A 637 4.32 -19.24 -10.82
N ASP A 638 3.08 -19.42 -10.36
CA ASP A 638 1.99 -20.03 -11.11
C ASP A 638 1.52 -19.10 -12.24
N LEU A 639 1.43 -17.79 -11.99
CA LEU A 639 1.20 -16.80 -13.05
C LEU A 639 2.29 -16.86 -14.12
N ALA A 640 3.56 -16.81 -13.74
CA ALA A 640 4.68 -16.95 -14.69
C ALA A 640 4.55 -18.23 -15.54
N SER A 641 4.15 -19.34 -14.91
CA SER A 641 3.87 -20.60 -15.60
C SER A 641 2.68 -20.51 -16.55
N GLY A 642 1.62 -19.80 -16.16
CA GLY A 642 0.42 -19.59 -16.96
C GLY A 642 0.69 -18.78 -18.22
N LEU A 643 1.56 -17.78 -18.13
CA LEU A 643 2.06 -16.97 -19.25
C LEU A 643 3.02 -17.73 -20.18
N GLY A 644 3.41 -18.95 -19.80
CA GLY A 644 4.31 -19.81 -20.58
C GLY A 644 5.80 -19.59 -20.29
N SER A 645 6.16 -18.69 -19.38
CA SER A 645 7.55 -18.46 -18.99
C SER A 645 8.07 -19.56 -18.05
N ASP A 646 9.35 -19.88 -18.19
CA ASP A 646 10.05 -20.79 -17.27
C ASP A 646 10.69 -20.07 -16.06
N LEU A 647 10.66 -18.73 -16.01
CA LEU A 647 11.19 -17.93 -14.90
C LEU A 647 10.39 -18.10 -13.62
N ARG A 648 11.08 -18.13 -12.48
CA ARG A 648 10.48 -18.27 -11.15
C ARG A 648 11.22 -17.41 -10.14
N LEU A 649 10.49 -16.83 -9.20
CA LEU A 649 11.05 -16.27 -7.98
C LEU A 649 11.53 -17.41 -7.08
N ASN A 650 12.78 -17.34 -6.64
CA ASN A 650 13.38 -18.37 -5.79
C ASN A 650 12.86 -18.29 -4.35
N ASP A 651 12.99 -19.40 -3.62
CA ASP A 651 12.62 -19.50 -2.20
C ASP A 651 13.78 -19.12 -1.28
N ASP A 652 14.35 -17.94 -1.50
CA ASP A 652 15.54 -17.45 -0.83
C ASP A 652 15.43 -15.97 -0.41
N GLN A 653 16.44 -15.53 0.32
CA GLN A 653 16.75 -14.11 0.53
C GLN A 653 18.20 -13.84 0.14
N VAL A 654 18.40 -12.77 -0.61
CA VAL A 654 19.73 -12.26 -0.98
C VAL A 654 20.02 -11.03 -0.14
N THR A 655 21.14 -11.07 0.58
CA THR A 655 21.59 -9.98 1.47
C THR A 655 23.05 -9.63 1.19
N ASP A 656 23.46 -8.38 1.38
CA ASP A 656 24.86 -7.99 1.25
C ASP A 656 25.29 -7.05 2.38
N GLY A 657 26.22 -7.49 3.24
CA GLY A 657 26.72 -6.68 4.35
C GLY A 657 27.74 -5.59 3.95
N SER A 658 28.22 -5.61 2.70
CA SER A 658 29.24 -4.69 2.17
C SER A 658 28.66 -3.65 1.22
N ASN A 659 27.81 -4.07 0.28
CA ASN A 659 27.16 -3.20 -0.71
C ASN A 659 25.68 -3.12 -0.39
N ASN A 660 25.28 -2.09 0.35
CA ASN A 660 23.89 -1.91 0.76
C ASN A 660 23.54 -0.45 1.01
N VAL A 661 22.24 -0.20 1.05
CA VAL A 661 21.68 1.10 1.43
C VAL A 661 21.66 1.22 2.95
N ASN A 662 22.15 2.33 3.48
CA ASN A 662 22.04 2.70 4.89
C ASN A 662 22.62 1.68 5.91
N GLY A 663 23.56 0.83 5.51
CA GLY A 663 24.11 -0.21 6.40
C GLY A 663 23.18 -1.41 6.60
N ASP A 664 22.05 -1.47 5.90
CA ASP A 664 21.06 -2.53 6.02
C ASP A 664 21.31 -3.62 4.96
N SER A 665 21.83 -4.76 5.39
CA SER A 665 22.14 -5.86 4.47
C SER A 665 20.94 -6.44 3.72
N ALA A 666 19.71 -6.17 4.15
CA ALA A 666 18.49 -6.59 3.45
C ALA A 666 18.15 -5.69 2.24
N ILE A 667 18.91 -4.60 2.02
CA ILE A 667 18.77 -3.69 0.88
C ILE A 667 20.10 -3.65 0.11
N PRO A 668 20.52 -4.75 -0.52
CA PRO A 668 21.76 -4.80 -1.30
C PRO A 668 21.74 -3.79 -2.46
N THR A 669 22.92 -3.26 -2.77
CA THR A 669 23.15 -2.44 -3.97
C THR A 669 24.02 -3.20 -4.96
N THR A 670 23.91 -2.87 -6.25
CA THR A 670 24.70 -3.53 -7.29
C THR A 670 25.04 -2.63 -8.47
N THR A 671 26.23 -2.87 -9.01
CA THR A 671 26.74 -2.34 -10.29
C THR A 671 27.05 -3.48 -11.28
N ALA A 672 26.72 -4.73 -10.92
CA ALA A 672 27.02 -5.93 -11.69
C ALA A 672 25.99 -6.13 -12.83
N PHE A 673 26.13 -5.31 -13.87
CA PHE A 673 25.25 -5.26 -15.03
C PHE A 673 25.82 -6.05 -16.22
N ASP A 674 24.96 -6.77 -16.94
CA ASP A 674 25.25 -7.26 -18.28
C ASP A 674 24.89 -6.17 -19.30
N THR A 675 25.88 -5.35 -19.66
CA THR A 675 25.68 -4.21 -20.59
C THR A 675 25.45 -4.65 -22.04
N THR A 676 25.30 -5.94 -22.33
CA THR A 676 24.74 -6.38 -23.62
C THR A 676 23.23 -6.11 -23.71
N PHE A 677 22.58 -5.89 -22.56
CA PHE A 677 21.21 -5.38 -22.49
C PHE A 677 21.23 -3.84 -22.51
N PRO A 678 20.39 -3.18 -23.35
CA PRO A 678 20.33 -1.73 -23.48
C PRO A 678 19.43 -1.12 -22.39
N LEU A 679 19.72 -1.41 -21.11
CA LEU A 679 18.85 -1.05 -19.98
C LEU A 679 19.41 0.06 -19.09
N PHE A 680 20.64 0.49 -19.34
CA PHE A 680 21.43 1.27 -18.38
C PHE A 680 21.72 2.70 -18.81
N GLU A 681 21.20 3.14 -19.96
CA GLU A 681 21.24 4.56 -20.34
C GLU A 681 20.04 5.31 -19.76
N ALA A 682 20.09 6.64 -19.81
CA ALA A 682 18.93 7.47 -19.50
C ALA A 682 17.76 7.08 -20.42
N TYR A 683 16.54 7.13 -19.88
CA TYR A 683 15.35 6.80 -20.65
C TYR A 683 15.10 7.87 -21.73
N ASP A 684 15.01 7.44 -22.98
CA ASP A 684 14.80 8.30 -24.15
C ASP A 684 13.51 7.96 -24.93
N GLY A 685 12.76 6.95 -24.48
CA GLY A 685 11.54 6.47 -25.14
C GLY A 685 11.76 5.62 -26.39
N SER A 686 12.98 5.14 -26.64
CA SER A 686 13.26 4.21 -27.73
C SER A 686 12.70 2.80 -27.43
N LEU A 687 11.79 2.33 -28.28
CA LEU A 687 11.19 1.00 -28.16
C LEU A 687 12.07 -0.10 -28.75
N GLY A 688 12.00 -1.29 -28.15
CA GLY A 688 12.55 -2.50 -28.75
C GLY A 688 14.05 -2.59 -28.60
N GLY A 689 14.52 -2.38 -27.36
CA GLY A 689 15.83 -2.78 -26.88
C GLY A 689 16.94 -2.51 -27.88
N GLY A 690 17.48 -1.28 -27.83
CA GLY A 690 18.60 -0.79 -28.62
C GLY A 690 19.31 -1.89 -29.39
N ASP A 691 19.09 -1.93 -30.71
CA ASP A 691 20.00 -2.61 -31.61
C ASP A 691 21.39 -2.27 -31.10
N GLY A 692 22.21 -3.30 -30.86
CA GLY A 692 23.61 -3.14 -30.49
C GLY A 692 24.38 -2.52 -31.66
N GLY A 693 23.99 -1.30 -32.03
CA GLY A 693 24.73 -0.35 -32.81
C GLY A 693 25.93 -0.02 -31.96
N ASP A 694 26.97 -0.84 -32.14
CA ASP A 694 28.30 -0.35 -32.42
C ASP A 694 28.38 1.17 -32.20
N ASP A 695 28.89 1.56 -31.04
CA ASP A 695 29.36 2.91 -30.72
C ASP A 695 30.54 3.22 -31.65
N GLY A 696 30.17 3.34 -32.92
CA GLY A 696 30.96 3.28 -34.10
C GLY A 696 30.33 4.26 -35.07
N ASP A 697 30.74 5.52 -34.92
CA ASP A 697 30.57 6.53 -35.96
C ASP A 697 29.10 6.95 -36.23
N SER A 698 28.31 7.29 -35.19
CA SER A 698 27.05 8.02 -35.43
C SER A 698 27.35 9.50 -35.69
N GLY A 699 26.86 10.01 -36.82
CA GLY A 699 26.82 11.44 -37.09
C GLY A 699 25.62 12.09 -36.38
N GLU A 700 25.76 13.35 -35.98
CA GLU A 700 24.74 14.14 -35.26
C GLU A 700 24.60 15.48 -35.98
N LEU A 701 23.44 15.76 -36.59
CA LEU A 701 23.21 17.03 -37.29
C LEU A 701 22.76 18.13 -36.32
N VAL A 702 23.39 19.30 -36.38
CA VAL A 702 22.92 20.52 -35.69
C VAL A 702 22.83 21.69 -36.67
N VAL A 703 22.02 22.70 -36.33
CA VAL A 703 22.02 23.99 -37.03
C VAL A 703 23.14 24.85 -36.44
N ALA A 704 24.20 25.07 -37.19
CA ALA A 704 25.37 25.84 -36.75
C ALA A 704 25.19 27.35 -36.94
N GLU A 705 24.50 27.76 -38.00
CA GLU A 705 24.22 29.16 -38.30
C GLU A 705 22.96 29.28 -39.15
N ILE A 706 22.16 30.31 -38.86
CA ILE A 706 21.09 30.77 -39.74
C ILE A 706 21.45 32.20 -40.13
N HIS A 707 21.48 32.48 -41.43
CA HIS A 707 21.72 33.80 -41.99
C HIS A 707 20.51 34.19 -42.83
N GLU A 708 19.51 34.72 -42.17
CA GLU A 708 18.21 35.11 -42.73
C GLU A 708 18.23 36.47 -43.43
N ASP A 709 19.03 37.43 -42.94
CA ASP A 709 19.04 38.82 -43.42
C ASP A 709 20.14 39.03 -44.48
N ALA A 710 19.81 38.80 -45.74
CA ALA A 710 20.72 38.98 -46.87
C ALA A 710 21.19 40.45 -47.02
N GLU A 711 22.45 40.68 -47.40
CA GLU A 711 22.96 42.03 -47.66
C GLU A 711 22.24 42.64 -48.88
N GLY A 712 21.36 43.62 -48.62
CA GLY A 712 20.71 44.43 -49.65
C GLY A 712 19.21 44.20 -49.76
N ASP A 713 18.74 43.77 -50.93
CA ASP A 713 17.34 43.40 -51.16
C ASP A 713 17.32 41.88 -51.35
N ASP A 714 16.73 41.17 -50.40
CA ASP A 714 16.74 39.71 -50.27
C ASP A 714 16.21 39.03 -51.55
N THR A 715 15.29 39.70 -52.27
CA THR A 715 14.77 39.21 -53.54
C THR A 715 15.79 39.20 -54.68
N ASN A 716 16.90 39.91 -54.54
CA ASN A 716 17.99 39.99 -55.51
C ASN A 716 19.30 39.32 -55.03
N ASN A 717 19.37 38.89 -53.77
CA ASN A 717 20.56 38.27 -53.16
C ASN A 717 20.25 36.99 -52.36
N LEU A 718 19.40 36.11 -52.92
CA LEU A 718 18.96 34.86 -52.27
C LEU A 718 20.09 33.86 -51.93
N ASN A 719 21.32 34.06 -52.42
CA ASN A 719 22.46 33.22 -52.03
C ASN A 719 23.11 33.71 -50.72
N ASP A 720 22.76 34.90 -50.25
CA ASP A 720 23.18 35.46 -48.96
C ASP A 720 22.10 35.23 -47.89
N GLU A 721 21.17 34.32 -48.17
CA GLU A 721 20.16 33.80 -47.28
C GLU A 721 20.42 32.28 -47.19
N TYR A 722 20.86 31.78 -46.04
CA TYR A 722 21.33 30.39 -45.92
C TYR A 722 21.21 29.82 -44.50
N VAL A 723 21.24 28.49 -44.42
CA VAL A 723 21.39 27.72 -43.17
C VAL A 723 22.63 26.86 -43.26
N VAL A 724 23.46 26.86 -42.21
CA VAL A 724 24.63 26.00 -42.09
C VAL A 724 24.30 24.87 -41.14
N PHE A 725 24.48 23.64 -41.61
CA PHE A 725 24.38 22.44 -40.78
C PHE A 725 25.79 21.91 -40.47
N GLU A 726 25.99 21.43 -39.26
CA GLU A 726 27.23 20.77 -38.82
C GLU A 726 26.93 19.35 -38.36
N ASN A 727 27.80 18.40 -38.71
CA ASN A 727 27.79 17.10 -38.09
C ASN A 727 28.70 17.12 -36.83
N THR A 728 28.12 17.27 -35.63
CA THR A 728 28.87 17.27 -34.36
C THR A 728 29.20 15.87 -33.85
N GLY A 729 28.65 14.85 -34.51
CA GLY A 729 28.87 13.45 -34.21
C GLY A 729 30.28 12.97 -34.55
N SER A 730 30.55 11.72 -34.21
CA SER A 730 31.88 11.13 -34.36
C SER A 730 32.12 10.48 -35.72
N GLY A 731 31.05 10.20 -36.48
CA GLY A 731 31.11 9.55 -37.80
C GLY A 731 30.35 10.23 -38.93
N ASP A 732 30.43 9.64 -40.12
CA ASP A 732 29.78 10.14 -41.34
C ASP A 732 28.24 10.04 -41.24
N LEU A 733 27.53 11.13 -41.54
CA LEU A 733 26.07 11.20 -41.54
C LEU A 733 25.50 11.13 -42.96
N ASP A 734 24.75 10.07 -43.29
CA ASP A 734 24.04 9.95 -44.56
C ASP A 734 22.70 10.71 -44.49
N LEU A 735 22.58 11.80 -45.25
CA LEU A 735 21.37 12.63 -45.33
C LEU A 735 20.50 12.24 -46.54
N THR A 736 20.71 11.07 -47.13
CA THR A 736 19.87 10.57 -48.22
C THR A 736 18.42 10.45 -47.78
N GLY A 737 17.53 11.18 -48.44
CA GLY A 737 16.08 11.14 -48.13
C GLY A 737 15.64 12.21 -47.15
N TRP A 738 16.57 12.83 -46.42
CA TRP A 738 16.28 13.92 -45.49
C TRP A 738 15.83 15.18 -46.22
N TYR A 739 15.08 16.02 -45.52
CA TYR A 739 14.68 17.33 -46.05
C TYR A 739 14.56 18.41 -44.98
N VAL A 740 14.76 19.65 -45.41
CA VAL A 740 14.61 20.88 -44.62
C VAL A 740 13.28 21.53 -44.98
N GLN A 741 12.57 22.11 -44.00
CA GLN A 741 11.29 22.78 -44.17
C GLN A 741 11.25 24.12 -43.39
N ASP A 742 10.64 25.17 -43.98
CA ASP A 742 10.34 26.44 -43.29
C ASP A 742 8.96 26.43 -42.59
N GLU A 743 8.64 27.42 -41.76
CA GLU A 743 7.37 27.51 -41.02
C GLU A 743 6.12 27.57 -41.94
N VAL A 744 6.29 27.86 -43.23
CA VAL A 744 5.22 27.91 -44.24
C VAL A 744 5.31 26.78 -45.28
N GLU A 745 5.94 25.67 -44.90
CA GLU A 745 6.01 24.39 -45.61
C GLU A 745 6.79 24.39 -46.95
N LYS A 746 7.70 25.34 -47.19
CA LYS A 746 8.66 25.22 -48.30
C LYS A 746 9.72 24.19 -47.93
N THR A 747 9.97 23.23 -48.82
CA THR A 747 10.89 22.11 -48.55
C THR A 747 12.10 22.06 -49.48
N TYR A 748 13.26 21.65 -48.96
CA TYR A 748 14.47 21.28 -49.69
C TYR A 748 14.87 19.84 -49.33
N SER A 749 14.98 18.95 -50.31
CA SER A 749 15.47 17.59 -50.08
C SER A 749 16.97 17.50 -50.36
N PHE A 750 17.70 16.85 -49.46
CA PHE A 750 19.12 16.57 -49.67
C PHE A 750 19.32 15.66 -50.90
N PRO A 751 20.42 15.84 -51.67
CA PRO A 751 20.69 14.97 -52.81
C PRO A 751 20.88 13.51 -52.37
N SER A 752 20.38 12.56 -53.17
CA SER A 752 20.60 11.15 -52.89
C SER A 752 22.10 10.81 -52.88
N GLY A 753 22.55 10.14 -51.83
CA GLY A 753 23.96 9.83 -51.57
C GLY A 753 24.77 10.99 -51.00
N PHE A 754 24.12 12.03 -50.47
CA PHE A 754 24.79 13.11 -49.77
C PHE A 754 25.16 12.67 -48.35
N THR A 755 26.45 12.70 -48.04
CA THR A 755 27.00 12.31 -46.75
C THR A 755 27.81 13.47 -46.19
N LEU A 756 27.61 13.79 -44.91
CA LEU A 756 28.32 14.85 -44.19
C LEU A 756 29.29 14.20 -43.18
N GLY A 757 30.59 14.38 -43.36
CA GLY A 757 31.58 13.76 -42.46
C GLY A 757 31.59 14.36 -41.06
N ALA A 758 32.17 13.65 -40.10
CA ALA A 758 32.30 14.13 -38.71
C ALA A 758 33.04 15.48 -38.63
N GLY A 759 32.43 16.47 -37.99
CA GLY A 759 32.90 17.85 -37.88
C GLY A 759 32.86 18.65 -39.19
N GLU A 760 32.28 18.11 -40.27
CA GLU A 760 32.07 18.84 -41.51
C GLU A 760 30.78 19.68 -41.46
N GLN A 761 30.77 20.74 -42.26
CA GLN A 761 29.62 21.64 -42.41
C GLN A 761 29.15 21.67 -43.85
N VAL A 762 27.83 21.82 -44.03
CA VAL A 762 27.21 22.11 -45.31
C VAL A 762 26.31 23.33 -45.21
N THR A 763 26.45 24.25 -46.16
CA THR A 763 25.63 25.45 -46.27
C THR A 763 24.53 25.24 -47.31
N LEU A 764 23.27 25.37 -46.91
CA LEU A 764 22.11 25.40 -47.80
C LEU A 764 21.74 26.85 -48.13
N HIS A 765 22.05 27.28 -49.34
CA HIS A 765 21.67 28.59 -49.87
C HIS A 765 20.26 28.57 -50.46
N THR A 766 19.46 29.59 -50.18
CA THR A 766 18.11 29.74 -50.73
C THR A 766 18.11 29.90 -52.26
N GLY A 767 19.07 30.61 -52.83
CA GLY A 767 19.10 30.93 -54.26
C GLY A 767 19.62 29.82 -55.19
N THR A 768 20.18 30.20 -56.34
CA THR A 768 20.65 29.26 -57.37
C THR A 768 22.18 29.13 -57.40
N GLY A 769 22.68 27.92 -57.60
CA GLY A 769 24.11 27.64 -57.77
C GLY A 769 24.35 26.26 -58.37
N THR A 770 25.52 25.68 -58.08
CA THR A 770 25.86 24.30 -58.45
C THR A 770 26.28 23.59 -57.19
N ASP A 771 25.56 22.54 -56.82
CA ASP A 771 25.80 21.81 -55.58
C ASP A 771 27.22 21.24 -55.53
N THR A 772 27.83 21.35 -54.35
CA THR A 772 29.12 20.77 -53.98
C THR A 772 28.97 20.00 -52.66
N GLN A 773 30.08 19.50 -52.11
CA GLN A 773 30.06 18.83 -50.81
C GLN A 773 29.76 19.79 -49.64
N THR A 774 30.08 21.08 -49.78
CA THR A 774 29.96 22.08 -48.71
C THR A 774 28.88 23.13 -48.97
N ASP A 775 28.34 23.17 -50.19
CA ASP A 775 27.41 24.21 -50.63
C ASP A 775 26.29 23.57 -51.45
N LEU A 776 25.07 23.68 -50.94
CA LEU A 776 23.84 23.21 -51.57
C LEU A 776 22.95 24.40 -51.95
N TYR A 777 22.20 24.28 -53.04
CA TYR A 777 21.38 25.38 -53.55
C TYR A 777 19.92 24.95 -53.75
N TRP A 778 19.00 25.57 -53.02
CA TRP A 778 17.56 25.31 -53.11
C TRP A 778 16.99 25.63 -54.51
N GLY A 779 17.68 26.47 -55.28
CA GLY A 779 17.29 26.81 -56.64
C GLY A 779 16.14 27.81 -56.73
N ASN A 780 15.86 28.52 -55.62
CA ASN A 780 14.80 29.52 -55.59
C ASN A 780 15.21 30.77 -56.39
N THR A 781 14.24 31.41 -57.07
CA THR A 781 14.50 32.53 -57.99
C THR A 781 13.54 33.71 -57.81
N GLY A 782 12.66 33.69 -56.79
CA GLY A 782 11.56 34.65 -56.70
C GLY A 782 11.17 35.18 -55.32
N SER A 783 11.57 34.53 -54.23
CA SER A 783 11.24 34.98 -52.86
C SER A 783 12.20 34.38 -51.84
N ALA A 784 12.42 35.08 -50.72
CA ALA A 784 13.13 34.54 -49.58
C ALA A 784 12.42 33.31 -48.99
N VAL A 785 13.18 32.42 -48.36
CA VAL A 785 12.65 31.26 -47.62
C VAL A 785 12.53 31.64 -46.15
N TRP A 786 13.64 32.07 -45.57
CA TRP A 786 13.88 32.45 -44.18
C TRP A 786 13.42 33.88 -43.91
N ASN A 787 12.51 34.07 -42.95
CA ASN A 787 11.93 35.38 -42.64
C ASN A 787 12.76 36.16 -41.60
N ASN A 788 13.18 37.40 -41.93
CA ASN A 788 13.98 38.27 -41.04
C ASN A 788 13.24 38.70 -39.75
N GLY A 789 11.93 38.47 -39.67
CA GLY A 789 11.11 38.72 -38.48
C GLY A 789 11.01 37.54 -37.49
N GLY A 790 11.68 36.43 -37.79
CA GLY A 790 11.59 35.14 -37.11
C GLY A 790 10.96 34.07 -38.01
N ASP A 791 11.52 32.88 -37.95
CA ASP A 791 11.13 31.66 -38.69
C ASP A 791 11.63 30.43 -37.91
N THR A 792 11.28 29.24 -38.37
CA THR A 792 11.76 27.98 -37.81
C THR A 792 12.29 27.08 -38.91
N VAL A 793 13.52 26.60 -38.73
CA VAL A 793 14.12 25.54 -39.56
C VAL A 793 13.70 24.21 -38.99
N TYR A 794 12.94 23.42 -39.74
CA TYR A 794 12.63 22.03 -39.42
C TYR A 794 13.47 21.10 -40.31
N VAL A 795 14.02 20.04 -39.74
CA VAL A 795 14.68 18.97 -40.50
C VAL A 795 13.97 17.67 -40.21
N TYR A 796 13.67 16.92 -41.26
CA TYR A 796 13.07 15.60 -41.19
C TYR A 796 14.02 14.58 -41.79
N ASP A 797 14.08 13.41 -41.16
CA ASP A 797 14.86 12.27 -41.64
C ASP A 797 14.18 11.55 -42.82
N ASP A 798 14.78 10.44 -43.27
CA ASP A 798 14.27 9.65 -44.39
C ASP A 798 13.01 8.83 -44.06
N SER A 799 12.57 8.83 -42.80
CA SER A 799 11.34 8.21 -42.30
C SER A 799 10.17 9.19 -42.12
N ASP A 800 10.35 10.46 -42.53
CA ASP A 800 9.45 11.59 -42.30
C ASP A 800 9.31 11.97 -40.81
N SER A 801 10.24 11.54 -39.95
CA SER A 801 10.28 11.93 -38.54
C SER A 801 11.05 13.25 -38.36
N GLN A 802 10.57 14.16 -37.51
CA GLN A 802 11.26 15.41 -37.26
C GLN A 802 12.55 15.14 -36.48
N TYR A 803 13.69 15.38 -37.12
CA TYR A 803 15.01 15.17 -36.52
C TYR A 803 15.44 16.33 -35.63
N LEU A 804 15.26 17.58 -36.09
CA LEU A 804 15.53 18.78 -35.28
C LEU A 804 14.63 19.95 -35.71
N SER A 805 14.51 20.94 -34.82
CA SER A 805 13.91 22.24 -35.13
C SER A 805 14.65 23.37 -34.43
N GLU A 806 14.98 24.45 -35.14
CA GLU A 806 15.66 25.64 -34.60
C GLU A 806 14.90 26.92 -34.99
N SER A 807 14.51 27.74 -34.01
CA SER A 807 13.83 29.04 -34.24
C SER A 807 14.75 30.20 -33.89
N TYR A 808 14.64 31.33 -34.59
CA TYR A 808 15.52 32.50 -34.40
C TYR A 808 14.78 33.84 -34.30
#